data_AF-E1ZP34-F1
#
_entry.id   AF-E1ZP34-F1
#
_cell.length_a   1.000
_cell.length_b   1.000
_cell.length_c   1.000
_cell.angle_alpha   90.00
_cell.angle_beta   90.00
_cell.angle_gamma   90.00
#
_symmetry.space_group_name_H-M   'P 1'
#
loop_
_entity.id
_entity.type
_entity.pdbx_description
1 polymer ?
#
loop_
_entity_poly.entity_id
_entity_poly.type
_entity_poly.pdbx_seq_one_letter_code
_entity_poly.pdbx_strand_id
1 'polypeptide(L)'
;MGDPSAVWGTIGVGVERLHAALPVMSNSRDALATITSLNDLANACGAAALLSGPVPLAVSRAFAGLGGCLAEGSASLRHRQLQPNYNASTANRVMFFEAQAISQAFAMMLGLLESQALQLAEADWIRLLTAAVVPLEVMLPQLRSLRAEVLQGSRREAAVEMLHRHVWCASKPVYALLSLLTPPCEVMPSRAAALLAATSLKPQKLAPWVCAISEATCAYMTVTNSYVPPYTTLIPVLRNLLAADTCPGLRAVVHAQAEVQVQVVRLCARCFVLPEAQWEAALADGERCIMLLEVVETMANECCTEGRRAWEAGSIRAGRATLLATAGSLAAHPRLAAAQERREQAGLMAACLELTASLAHDVLQLFLEVEGQQLPASLLQRAEGLLCQLGGPGGLPLLCQLAGEVAEAAGADAGRGAAAGRRPGFGGMCWGEFPMEWFNTLNSWCLVLPRFDLSACIRTPGVHAAACRAAEALLRLAPLLPRQPAWQPGPGGERVWRTAATAVAAAGGALPLILRRDPDAPGTLAAMMSVGVPKLAAALLVAPSTPPSHASASPESAAASYRALVTACRYTHALAPHQHACSTAQDRRPGEAGRAGALPVPVSAPDAPEVFVTEPTLGCVAECLDRAAVLALQLNAAMLQQVPPGEQEPYVRSAGVGGRMECCLLLYLAALPALPRLPAGAQIRAALECGRCSVLLRMLNEQALTLWRLLLGEGGTAAVAGVDTRCLLADMAYRGLEAHFYSLLPTLANCDLSAFTTPLTMLERAAELEPSLIAALARHNTLLRMLGGLGGTLADVARPGGELAAQALPIYEQRSSLLRRLVPHLPIDPSQQDEVRHCVEGCLEAEYARNRRSMEVLCDVADAQLAKEAREAAAEQAANVPRPRRPPLSPEGRQLAERRARALALLKCANPRCSRLEGASEAAAPRGRLCSGCRTVRFCSEACSQQEWPQHRAACRLLRAPPPNG
;
A
#
# COMPACT_ATOMS: atom_id res chain seq x y z
N MET A 1 -24.43 34.86 -33.90
CA MET A 1 -23.65 33.74 -34.48
C MET A 1 -23.92 33.76 -35.98
N GLY A 2 -22.88 33.84 -36.81
CA GLY A 2 -23.00 34.05 -38.26
C GLY A 2 -23.60 32.86 -39.00
N ASP A 3 -24.03 33.11 -40.23
CA ASP A 3 -24.54 32.08 -41.16
C ASP A 3 -23.48 30.97 -41.40
N PRO A 4 -23.76 29.70 -41.05
CA PRO A 4 -22.87 28.56 -41.30
C PRO A 4 -22.42 28.45 -42.76
N SER A 5 -23.25 28.88 -43.71
CA SER A 5 -22.92 28.84 -45.14
C SER A 5 -21.75 29.77 -45.48
N ALA A 6 -21.63 30.92 -44.81
CA ALA A 6 -20.53 31.87 -44.99
C ALA A 6 -19.20 31.31 -44.45
N VAL A 7 -19.25 30.57 -43.34
CA VAL A 7 -18.07 29.89 -42.77
C VAL A 7 -17.58 28.81 -43.73
N TRP A 8 -18.48 27.96 -44.24
CA TRP A 8 -18.13 26.92 -45.21
C TRP A 8 -17.66 27.47 -46.56
N GLY A 9 -18.23 28.59 -47.02
CA GLY A 9 -17.77 29.29 -48.22
C GLY A 9 -16.34 29.82 -48.07
N THR A 10 -16.02 30.39 -46.91
CA THR A 10 -14.67 30.85 -46.58
C THR A 10 -13.68 29.69 -46.54
N ILE A 11 -14.08 28.55 -45.95
CA ILE A 11 -13.28 27.33 -45.92
C ILE A 11 -13.03 26.79 -47.34
N GLY A 12 -14.07 26.72 -48.19
CA GLY A 12 -13.95 26.27 -49.57
C GLY A 12 -12.92 27.07 -50.37
N VAL A 13 -13.03 28.41 -50.34
CA VAL A 13 -12.08 29.31 -51.02
C VAL A 13 -10.66 29.15 -50.47
N GLY A 14 -10.53 28.98 -49.15
CA GLY A 14 -9.23 28.73 -48.52
C GLY A 14 -8.59 27.43 -48.98
N VAL A 15 -9.35 26.34 -49.06
CA VAL A 15 -8.86 25.04 -49.54
C VAL A 15 -8.44 25.10 -51.01
N GLU A 16 -9.21 25.77 -51.87
CA GLU A 16 -8.85 25.94 -53.29
C GLU A 16 -7.54 26.74 -53.47
N ARG A 17 -7.35 27.81 -52.68
CA ARG A 17 -6.09 28.57 -52.69
C ARG A 17 -4.90 27.71 -52.27
N LEU A 18 -5.07 26.84 -51.27
CA LEU A 18 -4.02 25.93 -50.83
C LEU A 18 -3.70 24.86 -51.86
N HIS A 19 -4.72 24.30 -52.49
CA HIS A 19 -4.58 23.34 -53.58
C HIS A 19 -3.74 23.94 -54.73
N ALA A 20 -3.95 25.23 -55.07
CA ALA A 20 -3.17 25.92 -56.08
C ALA A 20 -1.73 26.26 -55.62
N ALA A 21 -1.53 26.53 -54.32
CA ALA A 21 -0.26 26.99 -53.78
C ALA A 21 0.75 25.86 -53.52
N LEU A 22 0.31 24.70 -53.00
CA LEU A 22 1.17 23.60 -52.58
C LEU A 22 2.14 23.09 -53.69
N PRO A 23 1.72 22.91 -54.95
CA PRO A 23 2.61 22.43 -56.01
C PRO A 23 3.68 23.45 -56.44
N VAL A 24 3.48 24.74 -56.15
CA VAL A 24 4.28 25.86 -56.69
C VAL A 24 5.25 26.45 -55.66
N MET A 25 5.37 25.83 -54.47
CA MET A 25 6.27 26.27 -53.40
C MET A 25 7.76 26.10 -53.79
N SER A 26 8.28 27.09 -54.52
CA SER A 26 9.65 27.10 -55.04
C SER A 26 10.62 27.91 -54.16
N ASN A 27 10.10 28.78 -53.29
CA ASN A 27 10.87 29.64 -52.42
C ASN A 27 10.21 29.83 -51.04
N SER A 28 10.95 30.40 -50.08
CA SER A 28 10.48 30.57 -48.70
C SER A 28 9.37 31.62 -48.53
N ARG A 29 9.21 32.56 -49.47
CA ARG A 29 8.18 33.60 -49.40
C ARG A 29 6.81 33.02 -49.72
N ASP A 30 6.74 32.23 -50.79
CA ASP A 30 5.52 31.54 -51.19
C ASP A 30 5.10 30.56 -50.10
N ALA A 31 6.08 29.87 -49.52
CA ALA A 31 5.85 28.93 -48.42
C ALA A 31 5.27 29.59 -47.17
N LEU A 32 5.77 30.77 -46.80
CA LEU A 32 5.26 31.54 -45.67
C LEU A 32 3.83 32.04 -45.92
N ALA A 33 3.52 32.51 -47.13
CA ALA A 33 2.18 32.94 -47.50
C ALA A 33 1.16 31.78 -47.44
N THR A 34 1.58 30.58 -47.87
CA THR A 34 0.78 29.34 -47.74
C THR A 34 0.52 29.00 -46.27
N ILE A 35 1.52 29.11 -45.39
CA ILE A 35 1.36 28.85 -43.95
C ILE A 35 0.42 29.85 -43.29
N THR A 36 0.50 31.14 -43.63
CA THR A 36 -0.44 32.14 -43.11
C THR A 36 -1.87 31.82 -43.54
N SER A 37 -2.07 31.44 -44.82
CA SER A 37 -3.37 31.02 -45.33
C SER A 37 -3.88 29.75 -44.63
N LEU A 38 -3.00 28.81 -44.28
CA LEU A 38 -3.33 27.62 -43.50
C LEU A 38 -3.73 27.95 -42.06
N ASN A 39 -3.13 28.95 -41.42
CA ASN A 39 -3.52 29.39 -40.09
C ASN A 39 -4.95 29.96 -40.10
N ASP A 40 -5.24 30.83 -41.06
CA ASP A 40 -6.57 31.43 -41.22
C ASP A 40 -7.62 30.35 -41.49
N LEU A 41 -7.29 29.38 -42.35
CA LEU A 41 -8.16 28.24 -42.63
C LEU A 41 -8.34 27.33 -41.41
N ALA A 42 -7.28 27.03 -40.66
CA ALA A 42 -7.35 26.21 -39.47
C ALA A 42 -8.26 26.84 -38.40
N ASN A 43 -8.18 28.15 -38.21
CA ASN A 43 -9.08 28.89 -37.32
C ASN A 43 -10.54 28.82 -37.80
N ALA A 44 -10.78 28.96 -39.10
CA ALA A 44 -12.12 28.82 -39.68
C ALA A 44 -12.67 27.40 -39.50
N CYS A 45 -11.86 26.37 -39.72
CA CYS A 45 -12.22 24.97 -39.51
C CYS A 45 -12.50 24.65 -38.04
N GLY A 46 -11.73 25.21 -37.11
CA GLY A 46 -11.99 25.08 -35.67
C GLY A 46 -13.33 25.70 -35.27
N ALA A 47 -13.66 26.87 -35.81
CA ALA A 47 -14.98 27.49 -35.61
C ALA A 47 -16.11 26.66 -36.24
N ALA A 48 -15.86 26.05 -37.40
CA ALA A 48 -16.83 25.21 -38.10
C ALA A 48 -17.06 23.85 -37.41
N ALA A 49 -16.05 23.26 -36.77
CA ALA A 49 -16.19 22.02 -36.01
C ALA A 49 -17.16 22.15 -34.80
N LEU A 50 -17.38 23.38 -34.32
CA LEU A 50 -18.37 23.67 -33.28
C LEU A 50 -19.80 23.81 -33.83
N LEU A 51 -19.97 23.93 -35.15
CA LEU A 51 -21.27 24.00 -35.81
C LEU A 51 -21.76 22.57 -36.05
N SER A 52 -22.84 22.18 -35.37
CA SER A 52 -23.46 20.86 -35.55
C SER A 52 -24.17 20.79 -36.92
N GLY A 53 -23.48 20.29 -37.94
CA GLY A 53 -24.04 20.04 -39.26
C GLY A 53 -23.04 19.39 -40.23
N PRO A 54 -23.51 18.63 -41.23
CA PRO A 54 -22.63 18.00 -42.21
C PRO A 54 -21.95 19.05 -43.10
N VAL A 55 -20.67 18.82 -43.42
CA VAL A 55 -19.90 19.65 -44.36
C VAL A 55 -20.59 19.65 -45.73
N PRO A 56 -20.79 20.82 -46.37
CA PRO A 56 -21.30 20.87 -47.74
C PRO A 56 -20.45 20.02 -48.70
N LEU A 57 -21.10 19.28 -49.61
CA LEU A 57 -20.43 18.36 -50.54
C LEU A 57 -19.28 19.01 -51.33
N ALA A 58 -19.42 20.28 -51.71
CA ALA A 58 -18.37 21.03 -52.41
C ALA A 58 -17.11 21.18 -51.56
N VAL A 59 -17.26 21.44 -50.27
CA VAL A 59 -16.15 21.57 -49.32
C VAL A 59 -15.52 20.20 -49.03
N SER A 60 -16.32 19.13 -48.91
CA SER A 60 -15.81 17.76 -48.77
C SER A 60 -14.94 17.35 -49.98
N ARG A 61 -15.38 17.66 -51.21
CA ARG A 61 -14.58 17.43 -52.43
C ARG A 61 -13.29 18.23 -52.44
N ALA A 62 -13.34 19.49 -51.99
CA ALA A 62 -12.14 20.33 -51.88
C ALA A 62 -11.12 19.71 -50.90
N PHE A 63 -11.56 19.19 -49.76
CA PHE A 63 -10.69 18.48 -48.81
C PHE A 63 -10.11 17.17 -49.35
N ALA A 64 -10.90 16.40 -50.13
CA ALA A 64 -10.37 15.22 -50.82
C ALA A 64 -9.27 15.59 -51.83
N GLY A 65 -9.49 16.66 -52.60
CA GLY A 65 -8.47 17.23 -53.50
C GLY A 65 -7.21 17.68 -52.76
N LEU A 66 -7.37 18.36 -51.61
CA LEU A 66 -6.25 18.74 -50.75
C LEU A 66 -5.44 17.52 -50.28
N GLY A 67 -6.10 16.42 -49.92
CA GLY A 67 -5.43 15.15 -49.58
C GLY A 67 -4.54 14.62 -50.71
N GLY A 68 -4.97 14.77 -51.97
CA GLY A 68 -4.15 14.48 -53.16
C GLY A 68 -2.91 15.37 -53.25
N CYS A 69 -3.08 16.68 -53.15
CA CYS A 69 -1.97 17.63 -53.18
C CYS A 69 -0.97 17.43 -52.05
N LEU A 70 -1.43 17.09 -50.84
CA LEU A 70 -0.56 16.79 -49.71
C LEU A 70 0.29 15.55 -49.98
N ALA A 71 -0.28 14.51 -50.62
CA ALA A 71 0.47 13.31 -50.99
C ALA A 71 1.53 13.61 -52.06
N GLU A 72 1.22 14.42 -53.07
CA GLU A 72 2.16 14.87 -54.10
C GLU A 72 3.26 15.77 -53.53
N GLY A 73 2.91 16.72 -52.67
CA GLY A 73 3.85 17.58 -51.96
C GLY A 73 4.81 16.77 -51.10
N SER A 74 4.29 15.78 -50.36
CA SER A 74 5.10 14.82 -49.61
C SER A 74 6.04 14.01 -50.50
N ALA A 75 5.58 13.50 -51.65
CA ALA A 75 6.45 12.80 -52.60
C ALA A 75 7.58 13.70 -53.14
N SER A 76 7.28 14.97 -53.46
CA SER A 76 8.26 15.97 -53.87
C SER A 76 9.30 16.25 -52.78
N LEU A 77 8.84 16.43 -51.55
CA LEU A 77 9.68 16.67 -50.37
C LEU A 77 10.65 15.50 -50.14
N ARG A 78 10.18 14.25 -50.27
CA ARG A 78 11.02 13.05 -50.19
C ARG A 78 12.05 12.99 -51.32
N HIS A 79 11.66 13.32 -52.55
CA HIS A 79 12.57 13.35 -53.68
C HIS A 79 13.68 14.39 -53.47
N ARG A 80 13.36 15.59 -52.96
CA ARG A 80 14.36 16.63 -52.64
C ARG A 80 15.32 16.20 -51.53
N GLN A 81 14.83 15.50 -50.51
CA GLN A 81 15.66 14.98 -49.41
C GLN A 81 16.76 14.03 -49.92
N LEU A 82 16.48 13.26 -50.99
CA LEU A 82 17.42 12.28 -51.55
C LEU A 82 18.47 12.89 -52.50
N GLN A 83 18.41 14.19 -52.81
CA GLN A 83 19.36 14.82 -53.73
C GLN A 83 20.67 15.24 -53.02
N PRO A 84 21.84 14.68 -53.38
CA PRO A 84 23.11 14.88 -52.66
C PRO A 84 23.75 16.27 -52.83
N ASN A 85 23.31 17.08 -53.81
CA ASN A 85 23.92 18.37 -54.17
C ASN A 85 23.05 19.59 -53.85
N TYR A 86 21.99 19.43 -53.05
CA TYR A 86 21.04 20.50 -52.80
C TYR A 86 21.60 21.46 -51.72
N ASN A 87 21.78 22.74 -52.06
CA ASN A 87 22.39 23.77 -51.18
C ASN A 87 21.77 23.77 -49.78
N ALA A 88 22.52 23.27 -48.78
CA ALA A 88 21.96 22.82 -47.51
C ALA A 88 21.13 23.88 -46.76
N SER A 89 21.51 25.16 -46.81
CA SER A 89 20.85 26.20 -46.02
C SER A 89 19.49 26.66 -46.58
N THR A 90 19.40 26.95 -47.88
CA THR A 90 18.15 27.40 -48.53
C THR A 90 17.19 26.24 -48.72
N ALA A 91 17.74 25.07 -49.10
CA ALA A 91 17.01 23.81 -49.22
C ALA A 91 16.24 23.44 -47.96
N ASN A 92 16.94 23.47 -46.81
CA ASN A 92 16.37 23.07 -45.53
C ASN A 92 15.22 23.99 -45.12
N ARG A 93 15.29 25.29 -45.43
CA ARG A 93 14.20 26.24 -45.14
C ARG A 93 12.96 25.96 -45.98
N VAL A 94 13.10 25.69 -47.28
CA VAL A 94 11.96 25.39 -48.15
C VAL A 94 11.32 24.06 -47.75
N MET A 95 12.12 23.00 -47.57
CA MET A 95 11.63 21.70 -47.08
C MET A 95 10.93 21.83 -45.73
N PHE A 96 11.44 22.68 -44.83
CA PHE A 96 10.80 22.93 -43.56
C PHE A 96 9.41 23.56 -43.72
N PHE A 97 9.29 24.64 -44.49
CA PHE A 97 8.01 25.31 -44.66
C PHE A 97 6.99 24.42 -45.39
N GLU A 98 7.44 23.57 -46.33
CA GLU A 98 6.61 22.54 -46.96
C GLU A 98 6.14 21.49 -45.94
N ALA A 99 7.05 20.94 -45.12
CA ALA A 99 6.69 20.00 -44.07
C ALA A 99 5.72 20.63 -43.06
N GLN A 100 5.96 21.88 -42.63
CA GLN A 100 5.08 22.64 -41.75
C GLN A 100 3.69 22.84 -42.37
N ALA A 101 3.61 23.24 -43.64
CA ALA A 101 2.36 23.42 -44.33
C ALA A 101 1.55 22.11 -44.41
N ILE A 102 2.22 21.00 -44.75
CA ILE A 102 1.61 19.67 -44.80
C ILE A 102 1.12 19.24 -43.41
N SER A 103 1.94 19.39 -42.38
CA SER A 103 1.60 19.05 -40.99
C SER A 103 0.39 19.84 -40.48
N GLN A 104 0.31 21.12 -40.84
CA GLN A 104 -0.77 21.99 -40.40
C GLN A 104 -2.07 21.72 -41.16
N ALA A 105 -2.00 21.48 -42.47
CA ALA A 105 -3.14 21.04 -43.27
C ALA A 105 -3.70 19.71 -42.75
N PHE A 106 -2.83 18.76 -42.41
CA PHE A 106 -3.21 17.48 -41.85
C PHE A 106 -3.92 17.62 -40.49
N ALA A 107 -3.34 18.37 -39.55
CA ALA A 107 -3.94 18.59 -38.22
C ALA A 107 -5.34 19.24 -38.32
N MET A 108 -5.51 20.19 -39.24
CA MET A 108 -6.80 20.81 -39.52
C MET A 108 -7.82 19.80 -40.07
N MET A 109 -7.43 19.01 -41.08
CA MET A 109 -8.31 17.98 -41.65
C MET A 109 -8.72 16.96 -40.59
N LEU A 110 -7.81 16.60 -39.69
CA LEU A 110 -8.12 15.66 -38.62
C LEU A 110 -9.18 16.20 -37.66
N GLY A 111 -9.10 17.45 -37.22
CA GLY A 111 -10.13 18.02 -36.34
C GLY A 111 -11.54 18.00 -36.96
N LEU A 112 -11.63 18.12 -38.29
CA LEU A 112 -12.89 17.96 -39.03
C LEU A 112 -13.35 16.49 -39.15
N LEU A 113 -12.42 15.54 -39.21
CA LEU A 113 -12.71 14.11 -39.22
C LEU A 113 -13.17 13.62 -37.84
N GLU A 114 -12.50 14.06 -36.78
CA GLU A 114 -12.83 13.72 -35.38
C GLU A 114 -14.21 14.26 -34.97
N SER A 115 -14.57 15.47 -35.43
CA SER A 115 -15.91 16.04 -35.23
C SER A 115 -16.99 15.43 -36.13
N GLN A 116 -16.64 14.45 -36.98
CA GLN A 116 -17.50 13.84 -38.01
C GLN A 116 -18.05 14.84 -39.04
N ALA A 117 -17.55 16.08 -39.05
CA ALA A 117 -17.96 17.09 -40.01
C ALA A 117 -17.54 16.67 -41.43
N LEU A 118 -16.31 16.15 -41.57
CA LEU A 118 -15.75 15.65 -42.82
C LEU A 118 -15.87 14.13 -42.91
N GLN A 119 -16.36 13.63 -44.06
CA GLN A 119 -16.26 12.22 -44.43
C GLN A 119 -15.36 12.09 -45.65
N LEU A 120 -14.43 11.14 -45.61
CA LEU A 120 -13.50 10.84 -46.70
C LEU A 120 -13.72 9.41 -47.19
N ALA A 121 -13.56 9.20 -48.50
CA ALA A 121 -13.49 7.85 -49.04
C ALA A 121 -12.20 7.16 -48.55
N GLU A 122 -12.19 5.83 -48.53
CA GLU A 122 -11.02 5.03 -48.10
C GLU A 122 -9.73 5.40 -48.84
N ALA A 123 -9.81 5.67 -50.14
CA ALA A 123 -8.66 6.08 -50.95
C ALA A 123 -8.08 7.43 -50.51
N ASP A 124 -8.95 8.38 -50.12
CA ASP A 124 -8.53 9.71 -49.67
C ASP A 124 -7.94 9.65 -48.26
N TRP A 125 -8.48 8.78 -47.40
CA TRP A 125 -7.86 8.42 -46.11
C TRP A 125 -6.44 7.90 -46.30
N ILE A 126 -6.22 6.95 -47.20
CA ILE A 126 -4.89 6.38 -47.46
C ILE A 126 -3.92 7.46 -47.95
N ARG A 127 -4.36 8.35 -48.85
CA ARG A 127 -3.54 9.48 -49.34
C ARG A 127 -3.17 10.45 -48.23
N LEU A 128 -4.15 10.82 -47.41
CA LEU A 128 -3.96 11.73 -46.28
C LEU A 128 -2.97 11.16 -45.26
N LEU A 129 -3.10 9.87 -44.90
CA LEU A 129 -2.20 9.19 -43.97
C LEU A 129 -0.78 9.07 -44.55
N THR A 130 -0.66 8.75 -45.84
CA THR A 130 0.65 8.72 -46.53
C THR A 130 1.30 10.10 -46.51
N ALA A 131 0.52 11.16 -46.71
CA ALA A 131 1.01 12.52 -46.69
C ALA A 131 1.50 12.95 -45.29
N ALA A 132 0.85 12.51 -44.22
CA ALA A 132 1.21 12.84 -42.84
C ALA A 132 2.56 12.25 -42.38
N VAL A 133 2.99 11.15 -43.00
CA VAL A 133 4.15 10.35 -42.55
C VAL A 133 5.46 10.88 -43.12
N VAL A 134 5.43 11.39 -44.34
CA VAL A 134 6.63 11.89 -45.01
C VAL A 134 7.28 13.07 -44.28
N PRO A 135 6.52 14.08 -43.76
CA PRO A 135 7.08 15.11 -42.88
C PRO A 135 7.88 14.54 -41.71
N LEU A 136 7.46 13.42 -41.11
CA LEU A 136 8.18 12.80 -39.98
C LEU A 136 9.55 12.26 -40.38
N GLU A 137 9.65 11.65 -41.56
CA GLU A 137 10.91 11.11 -42.08
C GLU A 137 11.89 12.24 -42.48
N VAL A 138 11.38 13.38 -42.96
CA VAL A 138 12.19 14.51 -43.41
C VAL A 138 12.61 15.43 -42.27
N MET A 139 11.75 15.62 -41.27
CA MET A 139 12.05 16.51 -40.14
C MET A 139 13.08 15.92 -39.18
N LEU A 140 13.25 14.59 -39.14
CA LEU A 140 14.14 13.93 -38.19
C LEU A 140 15.62 14.37 -38.32
N PRO A 141 16.26 14.32 -39.52
CA PRO A 141 17.62 14.85 -39.70
C PRO A 141 17.72 16.35 -39.39
N GLN A 142 16.69 17.13 -39.72
CA GLN A 142 16.67 18.59 -39.51
C GLN A 142 16.63 18.94 -38.02
N LEU A 143 15.81 18.26 -37.23
CA LEU A 143 15.75 18.43 -35.78
C LEU A 143 17.11 18.17 -35.12
N ARG A 144 17.83 17.13 -35.56
CA ARG A 144 19.18 16.81 -35.05
C ARG A 144 20.20 17.89 -35.44
N SER A 145 20.15 18.37 -36.68
CA SER A 145 21.04 19.44 -37.15
C SER A 145 20.80 20.76 -36.41
N LEU A 146 19.54 21.18 -36.25
CA LEU A 146 19.18 22.41 -35.54
C LEU A 146 19.52 22.33 -34.05
N ARG A 147 19.31 21.17 -33.42
CA ARG A 147 19.75 20.92 -32.04
C ARG A 147 21.26 21.16 -31.92
N ALA A 148 22.07 20.61 -32.84
CA ALA A 148 23.52 20.80 -32.81
C ALA A 148 23.90 22.28 -32.96
N GLU A 149 23.25 23.01 -33.87
CA GLU A 149 23.47 24.46 -34.06
C GLU A 149 23.11 25.27 -32.80
N VAL A 150 21.96 24.98 -32.18
CA VAL A 150 21.49 25.63 -30.94
C VAL A 150 22.46 25.39 -29.78
N LEU A 151 23.02 24.18 -29.66
CA LEU A 151 24.00 23.84 -28.61
C LEU A 151 25.39 24.44 -28.88
N GLN A 152 25.77 24.67 -30.13
CA GLN A 152 27.06 25.27 -30.52
C GLN A 152 27.08 26.81 -30.38
N GLY A 153 25.93 27.46 -30.23
CA GLY A 153 25.82 28.87 -29.85
C GLY A 153 26.12 29.91 -30.95
N SER A 154 26.41 29.50 -32.19
CA SER A 154 26.86 30.39 -33.26
C SER A 154 25.77 31.28 -33.87
N ARG A 155 24.47 30.94 -33.72
CA ARG A 155 23.29 31.70 -34.22
C ARG A 155 22.06 31.53 -33.32
N ARG A 156 22.23 31.85 -32.04
CA ARG A 156 21.33 31.42 -30.96
C ARG A 156 19.84 31.75 -31.19
N GLU A 157 19.46 32.98 -31.51
CA GLU A 157 18.02 33.36 -31.56
C GLU A 157 17.26 32.75 -32.74
N ALA A 158 17.78 32.90 -33.97
CA ALA A 158 17.13 32.36 -35.16
C ALA A 158 17.08 30.83 -35.17
N ALA A 159 18.14 30.15 -34.70
CA ALA A 159 18.18 28.69 -34.60
C ALA A 159 17.21 28.18 -33.52
N VAL A 160 17.07 28.89 -32.40
CA VAL A 160 16.12 28.57 -31.33
C VAL A 160 14.67 28.71 -31.77
N GLU A 161 14.34 29.82 -32.44
CA GLU A 161 13.00 30.01 -33.01
C GLU A 161 12.69 28.93 -34.05
N MET A 162 13.66 28.63 -34.92
CA MET A 162 13.52 27.58 -35.93
C MET A 162 13.32 26.22 -35.28
N LEU A 163 14.14 25.84 -34.29
CA LEU A 163 14.02 24.59 -33.54
C LEU A 163 12.66 24.46 -32.86
N HIS A 164 12.16 25.53 -32.23
CA HIS A 164 10.83 25.56 -31.63
C HIS A 164 9.73 25.26 -32.65
N ARG A 165 9.75 25.94 -33.80
CA ARG A 165 8.78 25.71 -34.87
C ARG A 165 8.90 24.28 -35.42
N HIS A 166 10.10 23.71 -35.53
CA HIS A 166 10.29 22.33 -35.99
C HIS A 166 9.74 21.30 -35.00
N VAL A 167 10.01 21.46 -33.71
CA VAL A 167 9.45 20.58 -32.66
C VAL A 167 7.92 20.64 -32.69
N TRP A 168 7.36 21.85 -32.76
CA TRP A 168 5.91 22.06 -32.83
C TRP A 168 5.29 21.41 -34.08
N CYS A 169 5.85 21.67 -35.26
CA CYS A 169 5.31 21.14 -36.52
C CYS A 169 5.45 19.62 -36.62
N ALA A 170 6.49 19.03 -36.04
CA ALA A 170 6.66 17.58 -36.02
C ALA A 170 5.67 16.92 -35.05
N SER A 171 5.47 17.48 -33.86
CA SER A 171 4.63 16.87 -32.82
C SER A 171 3.15 16.78 -33.21
N LYS A 172 2.62 17.75 -33.96
CA LYS A 172 1.20 17.80 -34.35
C LYS A 172 0.73 16.61 -35.19
N PRO A 173 1.36 16.25 -36.33
CA PRO A 173 0.97 15.08 -37.11
C PRO A 173 1.07 13.79 -36.31
N VAL A 174 2.07 13.64 -35.45
CA VAL A 174 2.17 12.43 -34.62
C VAL A 174 1.05 12.37 -33.61
N TYR A 175 0.75 13.48 -32.92
CA TYR A 175 -0.41 13.56 -32.03
C TYR A 175 -1.68 13.14 -32.77
N ALA A 176 -1.92 13.76 -33.91
CA ALA A 176 -3.05 13.50 -34.78
C ALA A 176 -3.14 12.03 -35.22
N LEU A 177 -2.04 11.44 -35.67
CA LEU A 177 -1.99 10.02 -36.05
C LEU A 177 -2.24 9.07 -34.87
N LEU A 178 -1.84 9.47 -33.64
CA LEU A 178 -2.08 8.67 -32.43
C LEU A 178 -3.51 8.80 -31.91
N SER A 179 -4.13 9.98 -32.02
CA SER A 179 -5.54 10.20 -31.69
C SER A 179 -6.44 9.30 -32.53
N LEU A 180 -6.07 9.05 -33.80
CA LEU A 180 -6.76 8.10 -34.68
C LEU A 180 -6.63 6.63 -34.27
N LEU A 181 -5.62 6.29 -33.45
CA LEU A 181 -5.35 4.92 -32.98
C LEU A 181 -5.87 4.64 -31.57
N THR A 182 -6.12 5.68 -30.77
CA THR A 182 -6.84 5.55 -29.49
C THR A 182 -8.33 5.30 -29.79
N PRO A 183 -9.10 4.59 -28.93
CA PRO A 183 -10.23 3.66 -29.26
C PRO A 183 -11.14 4.03 -30.45
N PRO A 184 -11.69 3.02 -31.15
CA PRO A 184 -11.93 3.06 -32.60
C PRO A 184 -12.63 4.36 -33.02
N CYS A 185 -11.88 5.21 -33.71
CA CYS A 185 -12.47 6.27 -34.51
C CYS A 185 -13.41 5.61 -35.52
N GLU A 186 -14.73 5.61 -35.24
CA GLU A 186 -15.77 5.00 -36.09
C GLU A 186 -15.74 5.53 -37.53
N VAL A 187 -15.09 6.68 -37.72
CA VAL A 187 -14.96 7.40 -38.99
C VAL A 187 -13.87 6.81 -39.91
N MET A 188 -12.86 6.11 -39.37
CA MET A 188 -11.75 5.59 -40.18
C MET A 188 -12.07 4.20 -40.76
N PRO A 189 -12.03 4.02 -42.10
CA PRO A 189 -12.22 2.72 -42.71
C PRO A 189 -11.20 1.69 -42.21
N SER A 190 -11.65 0.45 -41.96
CA SER A 190 -10.84 -0.62 -41.38
C SER A 190 -9.53 -0.90 -42.15
N ARG A 191 -9.56 -0.75 -43.47
CA ARG A 191 -8.37 -0.91 -44.32
C ARG A 191 -7.39 0.27 -44.23
N ALA A 192 -7.88 1.49 -44.07
CA ALA A 192 -7.03 2.66 -43.79
C ALA A 192 -6.35 2.52 -42.42
N ALA A 193 -7.10 2.06 -41.41
CA ALA A 193 -6.57 1.75 -40.08
C ALA A 193 -5.47 0.66 -40.14
N ALA A 194 -5.73 -0.44 -40.86
CA ALA A 194 -4.75 -1.50 -41.05
C ALA A 194 -3.49 -1.03 -41.79
N LEU A 195 -3.64 -0.16 -42.80
CA LEU A 195 -2.54 0.39 -43.56
C LEU A 195 -1.69 1.36 -42.72
N LEU A 196 -2.33 2.21 -41.90
CA LEU A 196 -1.65 3.08 -40.95
C LEU A 196 -0.78 2.28 -39.97
N ALA A 197 -1.37 1.24 -39.37
CA ALA A 197 -0.68 0.32 -38.46
C ALA A 197 0.49 -0.41 -39.14
N ALA A 198 0.32 -0.86 -40.39
CA ALA A 198 1.32 -1.66 -41.10
C ALA A 198 2.53 -0.86 -41.64
N THR A 199 2.34 0.40 -42.02
CA THR A 199 3.32 1.11 -42.89
C THR A 199 4.08 2.22 -42.18
N SER A 200 3.45 2.90 -41.24
CA SER A 200 3.78 4.30 -40.94
C SER A 200 4.07 4.57 -39.48
N LEU A 201 3.50 3.77 -38.58
CA LEU A 201 3.72 3.85 -37.14
C LEU A 201 4.47 2.62 -36.62
N LYS A 202 5.38 2.08 -37.44
CA LYS A 202 6.24 0.98 -37.00
C LYS A 202 7.05 1.45 -35.78
N PRO A 203 7.03 0.70 -34.67
CA PRO A 203 7.81 0.99 -33.48
C PRO A 203 9.25 1.44 -33.74
N GLN A 204 9.92 0.80 -34.71
CA GLN A 204 11.31 1.07 -35.07
C GLN A 204 11.53 2.44 -35.71
N LYS A 205 10.51 3.02 -36.36
CA LYS A 205 10.57 4.36 -36.96
C LYS A 205 10.22 5.46 -35.95
N LEU A 206 9.30 5.17 -35.04
CA LEU A 206 8.85 6.13 -34.03
C LEU A 206 9.88 6.35 -32.93
N ALA A 207 10.63 5.32 -32.52
CA ALA A 207 11.61 5.45 -31.44
C ALA A 207 12.74 6.48 -31.74
N PRO A 208 13.39 6.49 -32.92
CA PRO A 208 14.35 7.55 -33.28
C PRO A 208 13.76 8.95 -33.31
N TRP A 209 12.48 9.06 -33.65
CA TRP A 209 11.75 10.33 -33.70
C TRP A 209 11.44 10.87 -32.31
N VAL A 210 10.94 10.00 -31.41
CA VAL A 210 10.75 10.32 -29.98
C VAL A 210 12.05 10.82 -29.36
N CYS A 211 13.16 10.13 -29.64
CA CYS A 211 14.49 10.53 -29.19
C CYS A 211 14.86 11.93 -29.70
N ALA A 212 14.84 12.14 -31.02
CA ALA A 212 15.28 13.42 -31.61
C ALA A 212 14.43 14.62 -31.17
N ILE A 213 13.13 14.45 -31.00
CA ILE A 213 12.27 15.53 -30.50
C ILE A 213 12.50 15.79 -29.01
N SER A 214 12.69 14.74 -28.21
CA SER A 214 13.01 14.92 -26.80
C SER A 214 14.31 15.71 -26.63
N GLU A 215 15.32 15.37 -27.43
CA GLU A 215 16.61 16.05 -27.46
C GLU A 215 16.53 17.50 -27.97
N ALA A 216 15.82 17.73 -29.07
CA ALA A 216 15.58 19.07 -29.62
C ALA A 216 14.85 19.96 -28.61
N THR A 217 13.82 19.43 -27.95
CA THR A 217 13.04 20.15 -26.94
C THR A 217 13.90 20.47 -25.72
N CYS A 218 14.72 19.52 -25.24
CA CYS A 218 15.68 19.76 -24.17
C CYS A 218 16.67 20.88 -24.51
N ALA A 219 17.22 20.88 -25.72
CA ALA A 219 18.16 21.90 -26.17
C ALA A 219 17.49 23.28 -26.22
N TYR A 220 16.26 23.36 -26.73
CA TYR A 220 15.45 24.57 -26.72
C TYR A 220 15.26 25.12 -25.30
N MET A 221 14.77 24.29 -24.36
CA MET A 221 14.55 24.68 -22.95
C MET A 221 15.83 25.11 -22.24
N THR A 222 16.95 24.46 -22.56
CA THR A 222 18.26 24.81 -21.98
C THR A 222 18.68 26.21 -22.41
N VAL A 223 18.43 26.56 -23.67
CA VAL A 223 18.87 27.84 -24.23
C VAL A 223 17.95 29.00 -23.86
N THR A 224 16.64 28.82 -23.89
CA THR A 224 15.67 29.91 -23.65
C THR A 224 15.44 30.17 -22.17
N ASN A 225 15.74 29.20 -21.30
CA ASN A 225 15.27 29.18 -19.92
C ASN A 225 13.73 29.38 -19.82
N SER A 226 13.01 29.18 -20.93
CA SER A 226 11.56 29.31 -21.03
C SER A 226 10.95 27.94 -20.85
N TYR A 227 9.96 27.89 -19.98
CA TYR A 227 9.13 26.73 -19.72
C TYR A 227 7.78 26.85 -20.45
N VAL A 228 7.66 27.65 -21.52
CA VAL A 228 6.47 27.88 -22.38
C VAL A 228 6.88 27.88 -23.87
N PRO A 229 6.18 27.27 -24.88
CA PRO A 229 4.93 26.46 -24.95
C PRO A 229 4.93 25.09 -25.74
N PRO A 230 5.96 24.53 -26.41
CA PRO A 230 5.74 23.41 -27.36
C PRO A 230 5.39 22.07 -26.69
N TYR A 231 5.47 22.01 -25.37
CA TYR A 231 5.26 20.80 -24.58
C TYR A 231 3.78 20.49 -24.34
N THR A 232 2.86 21.46 -24.52
CA THR A 232 1.41 21.20 -24.38
C THR A 232 0.90 20.21 -25.43
N THR A 233 1.60 20.07 -26.56
CA THR A 233 1.33 19.01 -27.54
C THR A 233 2.29 17.84 -27.39
N LEU A 234 3.56 18.09 -27.08
CA LEU A 234 4.57 17.03 -27.03
C LEU A 234 4.40 16.05 -25.86
N ILE A 235 4.10 16.54 -24.65
CA ILE A 235 3.95 15.65 -23.50
C ILE A 235 2.74 14.71 -23.66
N PRO A 236 1.55 15.18 -24.11
CA PRO A 236 0.46 14.26 -24.45
C PRO A 236 0.86 13.26 -25.53
N VAL A 237 1.62 13.68 -26.55
CA VAL A 237 2.16 12.77 -27.58
C VAL A 237 3.03 11.68 -26.96
N LEU A 238 3.97 12.05 -26.10
CA LEU A 238 4.86 11.08 -25.44
C LEU A 238 4.08 10.13 -24.55
N ARG A 239 3.13 10.64 -23.75
CA ARG A 239 2.23 9.81 -22.94
C ARG A 239 1.48 8.83 -23.81
N ASN A 240 0.84 9.31 -24.89
CA ASN A 240 0.04 8.46 -25.78
C ASN A 240 0.89 7.42 -26.52
N LEU A 241 2.13 7.77 -26.92
CA LEU A 241 3.07 6.84 -27.55
C LEU A 241 3.52 5.72 -26.60
N LEU A 242 3.69 6.05 -25.32
CA LEU A 242 4.18 5.13 -24.30
C LEU A 242 3.05 4.36 -23.59
N ALA A 243 1.80 4.79 -23.78
CA ALA A 243 0.62 4.04 -23.38
C ALA A 243 0.52 2.73 -24.18
N ALA A 244 0.27 1.62 -23.48
CA ALA A 244 0.29 0.28 -24.06
C ALA A 244 -0.76 0.08 -25.17
N ASP A 245 -1.88 0.80 -25.09
CA ASP A 245 -3.04 0.62 -25.96
C ASP A 245 -2.92 1.33 -27.31
N THR A 246 -2.05 2.35 -27.44
CA THR A 246 -2.01 3.21 -28.64
C THR A 246 -1.11 2.67 -29.75
N CYS A 247 0.05 2.10 -29.39
CA CYS A 247 1.02 1.57 -30.36
C CYS A 247 1.63 0.26 -29.85
N PRO A 248 0.94 -0.88 -30.07
CA PRO A 248 1.44 -2.19 -29.66
C PRO A 248 2.83 -2.44 -30.26
N GLY A 249 3.82 -2.65 -29.39
CA GLY A 249 5.22 -2.87 -29.78
C GLY A 249 6.13 -1.65 -29.68
N LEU A 250 5.64 -0.40 -29.68
CA LEU A 250 6.49 0.77 -29.42
C LEU A 250 7.02 0.73 -27.99
N ARG A 251 6.16 0.38 -27.04
CA ARG A 251 6.56 0.11 -25.66
C ARG A 251 7.72 -0.90 -25.59
N ALA A 252 7.64 -2.00 -26.33
CA ALA A 252 8.70 -3.01 -26.38
C ALA A 252 10.01 -2.48 -27.00
N VAL A 253 9.93 -1.67 -28.06
CA VAL A 253 11.10 -1.04 -28.67
C VAL A 253 11.75 -0.01 -27.73
N VAL A 254 10.94 0.81 -27.04
CA VAL A 254 11.44 1.76 -26.05
C VAL A 254 12.10 1.02 -24.88
N HIS A 255 11.48 -0.06 -24.38
CA HIS A 255 12.10 -0.93 -23.37
C HIS A 255 13.46 -1.48 -23.83
N ALA A 256 13.59 -1.87 -25.11
CA ALA A 256 14.84 -2.40 -25.66
C ALA A 256 15.91 -1.33 -25.96
N GLN A 257 15.54 -0.04 -26.02
CA GLN A 257 16.44 1.06 -26.41
C GLN A 257 16.64 2.03 -25.26
N ALA A 258 17.61 1.74 -24.38
CA ALA A 258 17.92 2.56 -23.21
C ALA A 258 18.20 4.04 -23.56
N GLU A 259 18.83 4.33 -24.71
CA GLU A 259 19.08 5.70 -25.16
C GLU A 259 17.79 6.52 -25.32
N VAL A 260 16.74 5.92 -25.89
CA VAL A 260 15.44 6.58 -26.07
C VAL A 260 14.81 6.89 -24.72
N GLN A 261 14.84 5.93 -23.80
CA GLN A 261 14.34 6.12 -22.43
C GLN A 261 15.06 7.27 -21.72
N VAL A 262 16.39 7.33 -21.84
CA VAL A 262 17.20 8.39 -21.22
C VAL A 262 16.83 9.77 -21.75
N GLN A 263 16.57 9.92 -23.05
CA GLN A 263 16.18 11.23 -23.59
C GLN A 263 14.76 11.64 -23.19
N VAL A 264 13.81 10.69 -23.16
CA VAL A 264 12.44 10.96 -22.69
C VAL A 264 12.46 11.37 -21.21
N VAL A 265 13.16 10.60 -20.37
CA VAL A 265 13.30 10.91 -18.93
C VAL A 265 14.02 12.24 -18.73
N ARG A 266 15.06 12.56 -19.51
CA ARG A 266 15.75 13.86 -19.44
C ARG A 266 14.82 15.02 -19.78
N LEU A 267 13.97 14.89 -20.80
CA LEU A 267 12.97 15.90 -21.13
C LEU A 267 11.96 16.06 -19.99
N CYS A 268 11.37 14.96 -19.51
CA CYS A 268 10.41 14.98 -18.43
C CYS A 268 11.02 15.57 -17.15
N ALA A 269 12.23 15.17 -16.79
CA ALA A 269 12.99 15.71 -15.67
C ALA A 269 13.22 17.22 -15.80
N ARG A 270 13.43 17.74 -17.01
CA ARG A 270 13.60 19.18 -17.23
C ARG A 270 12.29 19.96 -17.03
N CYS A 271 11.16 19.37 -17.41
CA CYS A 271 9.83 19.93 -17.15
C CYS A 271 9.43 19.82 -15.67
N PHE A 272 9.91 18.77 -15.00
CA PHE A 272 9.54 18.44 -13.63
C PHE A 272 10.44 19.13 -12.60
N VAL A 273 11.76 19.20 -12.80
CA VAL A 273 12.67 19.83 -11.82
C VAL A 273 12.67 21.35 -12.01
N LEU A 274 11.63 22.01 -11.47
CA LEU A 274 11.43 23.46 -11.50
C LEU A 274 11.88 24.13 -10.18
N PRO A 275 12.29 25.41 -10.22
CA PRO A 275 12.39 26.25 -9.02
C PRO A 275 11.03 26.39 -8.29
N GLU A 276 11.05 26.53 -6.98
CA GLU A 276 9.85 26.60 -6.11
C GLU A 276 8.83 27.67 -6.55
N ALA A 277 9.28 28.88 -6.91
CA ALA A 277 8.39 29.92 -7.41
C ALA A 277 7.66 29.55 -8.70
N GLN A 278 8.27 28.73 -9.55
CA GLN A 278 7.66 28.26 -10.80
C GLN A 278 6.68 27.11 -10.56
N TRP A 279 6.97 26.24 -9.59
CA TRP A 279 6.00 25.27 -9.09
C TRP A 279 4.73 25.96 -8.62
N GLU A 280 4.88 27.00 -7.80
CA GLU A 280 3.73 27.72 -7.27
C GLU A 280 2.89 28.39 -8.35
N ALA A 281 3.54 28.91 -9.40
CA ALA A 281 2.86 29.43 -10.58
C ALA A 281 2.19 28.32 -11.40
N ALA A 282 2.83 27.16 -11.55
CA ALA A 282 2.31 26.04 -12.32
C ALA A 282 1.13 25.34 -11.61
N LEU A 283 1.14 25.25 -10.28
CA LEU A 283 0.04 24.72 -9.49
C LEU A 283 -1.18 25.65 -9.46
N ALA A 284 -0.97 26.95 -9.65
CA ALA A 284 -2.05 27.94 -9.76
C ALA A 284 -2.72 27.95 -11.15
N ASP A 285 -2.00 27.49 -12.18
CA ASP A 285 -2.43 27.45 -13.58
C ASP A 285 -2.89 26.03 -13.97
N GLY A 286 -4.17 25.85 -14.30
CA GLY A 286 -4.75 24.54 -14.60
C GLY A 286 -4.05 23.82 -15.76
N GLU A 287 -3.70 24.52 -16.83
CA GLU A 287 -3.05 23.90 -18.00
C GLU A 287 -1.63 23.43 -17.67
N ARG A 288 -0.89 24.22 -16.88
CA ARG A 288 0.45 23.83 -16.44
C ARG A 288 0.40 22.67 -15.44
N CYS A 289 -0.61 22.65 -14.57
CA CYS A 289 -0.85 21.53 -13.66
C CYS A 289 -1.13 20.23 -14.42
N ILE A 290 -1.97 20.27 -15.47
CA ILE A 290 -2.23 19.11 -16.35
C ILE A 290 -0.94 18.66 -17.04
N MET A 291 -0.16 19.59 -17.57
CA MET A 291 1.12 19.25 -18.21
C MET A 291 2.07 18.54 -17.24
N LEU A 292 2.18 19.04 -16.00
CA LEU A 292 2.99 18.40 -14.97
C LEU A 292 2.47 17.01 -14.62
N LEU A 293 1.14 16.83 -14.55
CA LEU A 293 0.52 15.52 -14.35
C LEU A 293 0.95 14.56 -15.46
N GLU A 294 0.81 14.95 -16.72
CA GLU A 294 1.19 14.09 -17.85
C GLU A 294 2.69 13.79 -17.90
N VAL A 295 3.54 14.75 -17.51
CA VAL A 295 4.99 14.55 -17.35
C VAL A 295 5.26 13.47 -16.29
N VAL A 296 4.56 13.53 -15.17
CA VAL A 296 4.72 12.58 -14.06
C VAL A 296 4.20 11.19 -14.44
N GLU A 297 3.02 11.09 -15.06
CA GLU A 297 2.48 9.84 -15.60
C GLU A 297 3.45 9.19 -16.59
N THR A 298 4.01 10.01 -17.50
CA THR A 298 4.99 9.55 -18.48
C THR A 298 6.24 9.00 -17.80
N MET A 299 6.74 9.68 -16.76
CA MET A 299 7.88 9.18 -15.99
C MET A 299 7.53 7.95 -15.15
N ALA A 300 6.33 7.85 -14.59
CA ALA A 300 5.92 6.71 -13.76
C ALA A 300 5.82 5.40 -14.56
N ASN A 301 5.59 5.51 -15.88
CA ASN A 301 5.48 4.38 -16.79
C ASN A 301 6.71 3.44 -16.74
N GLU A 302 6.46 2.13 -16.65
CA GLU A 302 7.49 1.09 -16.57
C GLU A 302 8.48 1.10 -17.75
N CYS A 303 8.09 1.62 -18.93
CA CYS A 303 8.99 1.72 -20.08
C CYS A 303 10.14 2.72 -19.91
N CYS A 304 10.06 3.60 -18.91
CA CYS A 304 11.11 4.58 -18.60
C CYS A 304 12.09 4.11 -17.53
N THR A 305 12.01 2.85 -17.07
CA THR A 305 12.77 2.33 -15.93
C THR A 305 14.29 2.49 -16.08
N GLU A 306 14.89 2.04 -17.19
CA GLU A 306 16.35 2.21 -17.39
C GLU A 306 16.73 3.68 -17.55
N GLY A 307 15.88 4.47 -18.19
CA GLY A 307 16.06 5.92 -18.30
C GLY A 307 16.08 6.62 -16.93
N ARG A 308 15.14 6.26 -16.05
CA ARG A 308 15.04 6.78 -14.67
C ARG A 308 16.24 6.36 -13.83
N ARG A 309 16.63 5.08 -13.89
CA ARG A 309 17.83 4.57 -13.23
C ARG A 309 19.09 5.31 -13.68
N ALA A 310 19.27 5.48 -14.98
CA ALA A 310 20.41 6.23 -15.53
C ALA A 310 20.40 7.70 -15.12
N TRP A 311 19.22 8.34 -15.11
CA TRP A 311 19.07 9.72 -14.62
C TRP A 311 19.39 9.84 -13.12
N GLU A 312 18.85 8.94 -12.30
CA GLU A 312 19.08 8.91 -10.86
C GLU A 312 20.56 8.68 -10.56
N ALA A 313 21.18 7.67 -11.17
CA ALA A 313 22.61 7.41 -11.04
C ALA A 313 23.46 8.65 -11.43
N GLY A 314 23.12 9.31 -12.54
CA GLY A 314 23.80 10.53 -12.99
C GLY A 314 23.61 11.70 -12.02
N SER A 315 22.39 11.90 -11.52
CA SER A 315 22.06 12.97 -10.57
C SER A 315 22.72 12.77 -9.22
N ILE A 316 22.80 11.52 -8.76
CA ILE A 316 23.50 11.15 -7.53
C ILE A 316 24.99 11.43 -7.66
N ARG A 317 25.63 10.97 -8.74
CA ARG A 317 27.06 11.25 -8.99
C ARG A 317 27.36 12.74 -9.12
N ALA A 318 26.44 13.51 -9.68
CA ALA A 318 26.60 14.95 -9.89
C ALA A 318 26.18 15.82 -8.69
N GLY A 319 25.69 15.24 -7.59
CA GLY A 319 25.20 16.01 -6.43
C GLY A 319 23.96 16.89 -6.73
N ARG A 320 23.19 16.56 -7.78
CA ARG A 320 21.98 17.31 -8.18
C ARG A 320 20.74 16.78 -7.48
N ALA A 321 19.67 17.60 -7.48
CA ALA A 321 18.34 17.17 -7.09
C ALA A 321 17.90 15.96 -7.94
N THR A 322 17.44 14.91 -7.28
CA THR A 322 16.94 13.69 -7.92
C THR A 322 15.51 13.87 -8.38
N LEU A 323 15.05 13.04 -9.34
CA LEU A 323 13.62 12.99 -9.66
C LEU A 323 12.83 12.61 -8.42
N LEU A 324 13.40 11.70 -7.62
CA LEU A 324 12.77 11.17 -6.44
C LEU A 324 12.56 12.23 -5.36
N ALA A 325 13.59 13.03 -5.06
CA ALA A 325 13.47 14.12 -4.10
C ALA A 325 12.49 15.20 -4.59
N THR A 326 12.48 15.46 -5.90
CA THR A 326 11.56 16.41 -6.52
C THR A 326 10.11 15.93 -6.43
N ALA A 327 9.86 14.65 -6.75
CA ALA A 327 8.53 14.04 -6.68
C ALA A 327 8.00 13.99 -5.25
N GLY A 328 8.83 13.58 -4.30
CA GLY A 328 8.49 13.59 -2.88
C GLY A 328 8.20 15.00 -2.36
N SER A 329 9.01 16.00 -2.74
CA SER A 329 8.78 17.40 -2.35
C SER A 329 7.48 17.95 -2.94
N LEU A 330 7.14 17.58 -4.16
CA LEU A 330 5.91 18.03 -4.80
C LEU A 330 4.68 17.36 -4.19
N ALA A 331 4.72 16.05 -3.95
CA ALA A 331 3.63 15.34 -3.25
C ALA A 331 3.40 15.90 -1.84
N ALA A 332 4.45 16.37 -1.18
CA ALA A 332 4.42 17.02 0.12
C ALA A 332 3.95 18.49 0.08
N HIS A 333 3.78 19.08 -1.11
CA HIS A 333 3.59 20.51 -1.25
C HIS A 333 2.23 20.93 -0.65
N PRO A 334 2.17 21.93 0.24
CA PRO A 334 0.94 22.29 0.95
C PRO A 334 -0.24 22.60 0.04
N ARG A 335 -0.01 23.22 -1.12
CA ARG A 335 -1.08 23.49 -2.10
C ARG A 335 -1.65 22.24 -2.75
N LEU A 336 -0.82 21.23 -3.01
CA LEU A 336 -1.27 19.94 -3.54
C LEU A 336 -1.93 19.09 -2.45
N ALA A 337 -1.42 19.13 -1.23
CA ALA A 337 -2.02 18.45 -0.08
C ALA A 337 -3.35 19.08 0.36
N ALA A 338 -3.49 20.40 0.18
CA ALA A 338 -4.73 21.10 0.47
C ALA A 338 -5.77 20.87 -0.63
N ALA A 339 -5.37 20.92 -1.92
CA ALA A 339 -6.14 20.70 -3.14
C ALA A 339 -7.67 20.75 -2.98
N GLN A 340 -8.17 21.88 -2.45
CA GLN A 340 -9.56 21.93 -2.00
C GLN A 340 -10.56 22.02 -3.15
N GLU A 341 -10.13 22.21 -4.42
CA GLU A 341 -11.07 22.58 -5.49
C GLU A 341 -10.73 22.10 -6.92
N ARG A 342 -9.63 21.39 -7.19
CA ARG A 342 -9.21 21.06 -8.57
C ARG A 342 -8.81 19.60 -8.79
N ARG A 343 -9.48 18.96 -9.74
CA ARG A 343 -9.24 17.56 -10.16
C ARG A 343 -7.81 17.34 -10.66
N GLU A 344 -7.24 18.35 -11.32
CA GLU A 344 -5.89 18.33 -11.89
C GLU A 344 -4.81 18.24 -10.80
N GLN A 345 -5.02 18.91 -9.66
CA GLN A 345 -4.10 18.90 -8.52
C GLN A 345 -4.13 17.55 -7.80
N ALA A 346 -5.33 16.99 -7.61
CA ALA A 346 -5.51 15.64 -7.06
C ALA A 346 -4.84 14.57 -7.94
N GLY A 347 -5.04 14.65 -9.26
CA GLY A 347 -4.38 13.78 -10.23
C GLY A 347 -2.85 13.91 -10.17
N LEU A 348 -2.32 15.14 -10.20
CA LEU A 348 -0.88 15.40 -10.11
C LEU A 348 -0.27 14.81 -8.84
N MET A 349 -0.94 14.96 -7.69
CA MET A 349 -0.50 14.39 -6.43
C MET A 349 -0.44 12.86 -6.48
N ALA A 350 -1.48 12.21 -7.00
CA ALA A 350 -1.53 10.75 -7.13
C ALA A 350 -0.39 10.25 -8.05
N ALA A 351 -0.22 10.88 -9.20
CA ALA A 351 0.86 10.55 -10.13
C ALA A 351 2.24 10.75 -9.49
N CYS A 352 2.44 11.79 -8.67
CA CYS A 352 3.71 12.03 -8.00
C CYS A 352 4.03 10.95 -6.96
N LEU A 353 3.02 10.44 -6.26
CA LEU A 353 3.19 9.34 -5.32
C LEU A 353 3.54 8.03 -6.05
N GLU A 354 2.91 7.76 -7.20
CA GLU A 354 3.23 6.63 -8.06
C GLU A 354 4.68 6.71 -8.57
N LEU A 355 5.06 7.87 -9.11
CA LEU A 355 6.42 8.14 -9.54
C LEU A 355 7.43 7.99 -8.40
N THR A 356 7.10 8.46 -7.20
CA THR A 356 7.96 8.31 -6.01
C THR A 356 8.16 6.83 -5.66
N ALA A 357 7.11 6.01 -5.75
CA ALA A 357 7.19 4.56 -5.51
C ALA A 357 8.11 3.88 -6.54
N SER A 358 7.92 4.22 -7.82
CA SER A 358 8.68 3.69 -8.94
C SER A 358 10.17 4.09 -8.88
N LEU A 359 10.45 5.35 -8.59
CA LEU A 359 11.82 5.85 -8.41
C LEU A 359 12.50 5.27 -7.16
N ALA A 360 11.75 5.07 -6.06
CA ALA A 360 12.27 4.39 -4.88
C ALA A 360 12.69 2.96 -5.24
N HIS A 361 11.89 2.24 -6.04
CA HIS A 361 12.26 0.93 -6.55
C HIS A 361 13.55 0.98 -7.38
N ASP A 362 13.65 1.93 -8.32
CA ASP A 362 14.81 2.10 -9.19
C ASP A 362 16.09 2.36 -8.39
N VAL A 363 16.03 3.26 -7.42
CA VAL A 363 17.16 3.55 -6.51
C VAL A 363 17.55 2.32 -5.70
N LEU A 364 16.56 1.56 -5.21
CA LEU A 364 16.83 0.34 -4.46
C LEU A 364 17.42 -0.78 -5.33
N GLN A 365 17.01 -0.90 -6.59
CA GLN A 365 17.59 -1.84 -7.55
C GLN A 365 19.02 -1.47 -7.93
N LEU A 366 19.29 -0.18 -8.12
CA LEU A 366 20.66 0.34 -8.28
C LEU A 366 21.54 0.00 -7.07
N PHE A 367 20.99 -0.17 -5.86
CA PHE A 367 21.76 -0.65 -4.71
C PHE A 367 22.10 -2.15 -4.81
N LEU A 368 21.16 -2.98 -5.24
CA LEU A 368 21.38 -4.43 -5.37
C LEU A 368 22.39 -4.75 -6.48
N GLU A 369 22.34 -4.01 -7.60
CA GLU A 369 23.30 -4.18 -8.70
C GLU A 369 24.75 -3.85 -8.30
N VAL A 370 24.94 -3.15 -7.17
CA VAL A 370 26.26 -2.79 -6.60
C VAL A 370 26.71 -3.83 -5.54
N GLU A 371 25.99 -4.95 -5.39
CA GLU A 371 26.33 -6.03 -4.45
C GLU A 371 27.80 -6.48 -4.61
N GLY A 372 28.56 -6.31 -3.51
CA GLY A 372 30.00 -6.59 -3.45
C GLY A 372 30.84 -5.37 -3.05
N GLN A 373 30.29 -4.15 -3.10
CA GLN A 373 30.97 -2.93 -2.63
C GLN A 373 30.21 -2.31 -1.46
N GLN A 374 30.95 -1.83 -0.44
CA GLN A 374 30.35 -1.01 0.62
C GLN A 374 29.61 0.16 -0.02
N LEU A 375 28.33 0.33 0.37
CA LEU A 375 27.49 1.41 -0.15
C LEU A 375 28.18 2.76 0.10
N PRO A 376 28.36 3.60 -0.92
CA PRO A 376 28.77 4.99 -0.74
C PRO A 376 27.86 5.68 0.28
N ALA A 377 28.45 6.36 1.28
CA ALA A 377 27.69 7.06 2.32
C ALA A 377 26.61 8.01 1.77
N SER A 378 26.86 8.61 0.60
CA SER A 378 25.90 9.47 -0.11
C SER A 378 24.62 8.75 -0.59
N LEU A 379 24.70 7.45 -0.88
CA LEU A 379 23.56 6.62 -1.28
C LEU A 379 22.73 6.20 -0.06
N LEU A 380 23.40 5.84 1.05
CA LEU A 380 22.73 5.57 2.33
C LEU A 380 21.96 6.81 2.81
N GLN A 381 22.61 7.99 2.81
CA GLN A 381 21.99 9.26 3.19
C GLN A 381 20.75 9.62 2.35
N ARG A 382 20.69 9.18 1.09
CA ARG A 382 19.53 9.40 0.21
C ARG A 382 18.43 8.36 0.44
N ALA A 383 18.76 7.11 0.73
CA ALA A 383 17.79 6.10 1.17
C ALA A 383 17.15 6.49 2.52
N GLU A 384 17.94 7.07 3.42
CA GLU A 384 17.46 7.70 4.64
C GLU A 384 16.54 8.89 4.34
N GLY A 385 16.94 9.78 3.41
CA GLY A 385 16.11 10.90 2.94
C GLY A 385 14.76 10.45 2.38
N LEU A 386 14.74 9.34 1.64
CA LEU A 386 13.54 8.69 1.12
C LEU A 386 12.58 8.23 2.22
N LEU A 387 13.09 7.45 3.16
CA LEU A 387 12.30 6.96 4.29
C LEU A 387 11.83 8.12 5.19
N CYS A 388 12.68 9.12 5.38
CA CYS A 388 12.34 10.37 6.05
C CYS A 388 11.28 11.18 5.29
N GLN A 389 11.26 11.19 3.96
CA GLN A 389 10.19 11.84 3.19
C GLN A 389 8.88 11.08 3.33
N LEU A 390 8.93 9.74 3.26
CA LEU A 390 7.77 8.87 3.44
C LEU A 390 7.14 9.03 4.81
N GLY A 391 7.94 9.02 5.88
CA GLY A 391 7.46 9.14 7.25
C GLY A 391 7.54 10.56 7.84
N GLY A 392 7.98 11.55 7.07
CA GLY A 392 8.14 12.94 7.48
C GLY A 392 6.88 13.76 7.22
N PRO A 393 6.91 15.08 7.45
CA PRO A 393 5.74 15.96 7.38
C PRO A 393 5.06 16.04 5.99
N GLY A 394 5.67 15.50 4.94
CA GLY A 394 5.20 15.58 3.56
C GLY A 394 4.53 14.33 2.97
N GLY A 395 5.08 13.13 3.19
CA GLY A 395 4.55 11.90 2.59
C GLY A 395 3.46 11.22 3.42
N LEU A 396 3.65 11.17 4.74
CA LEU A 396 2.76 10.41 5.60
C LEU A 396 1.58 11.16 6.18
N PRO A 397 1.70 12.44 6.58
CA PRO A 397 0.53 13.22 6.92
C PRO A 397 -0.46 13.23 5.78
N LEU A 398 -0.01 13.19 4.53
CA LEU A 398 -0.89 13.03 3.38
C LEU A 398 -1.59 11.66 3.38
N LEU A 399 -0.86 10.54 3.48
CA LEU A 399 -1.47 9.19 3.59
C LEU A 399 -2.39 9.04 4.82
N CYS A 400 -2.02 9.61 5.97
CA CYS A 400 -2.80 9.63 7.21
C CYS A 400 -4.00 10.56 7.15
N GLN A 401 -3.87 11.73 6.51
CA GLN A 401 -4.93 12.70 6.29
C GLN A 401 -5.94 12.09 5.32
N LEU A 402 -5.47 11.48 4.23
CA LEU A 402 -6.30 10.74 3.31
C LEU A 402 -6.97 9.54 3.99
N ALA A 403 -6.26 8.77 4.82
CA ALA A 403 -6.87 7.71 5.63
C ALA A 403 -7.96 8.26 6.56
N GLY A 404 -7.69 9.39 7.23
CA GLY A 404 -8.64 10.06 8.10
C GLY A 404 -9.87 10.56 7.35
N GLU A 405 -9.67 11.22 6.21
CA GLU A 405 -10.74 11.76 5.37
C GLU A 405 -11.55 10.66 4.70
N VAL A 406 -10.94 9.54 4.29
CA VAL A 406 -11.65 8.34 3.82
C VAL A 406 -12.45 7.69 4.94
N ALA A 407 -11.88 7.56 6.15
CA ALA A 407 -12.59 7.05 7.31
C ALA A 407 -13.80 7.93 7.68
N GLU A 408 -13.63 9.25 7.60
CA GLU A 408 -14.68 10.23 7.84
C GLU A 408 -15.77 10.17 6.76
N ALA A 409 -15.40 10.07 5.48
CA ALA A 409 -16.33 9.92 4.37
C ALA A 409 -17.14 8.61 4.48
N ALA A 410 -16.46 7.48 4.73
CA ALA A 410 -17.10 6.18 4.93
C ALA A 410 -18.04 6.18 6.16
N GLY A 411 -17.67 6.88 7.23
CA GLY A 411 -18.50 7.06 8.42
C GLY A 411 -19.70 8.01 8.22
N ALA A 412 -19.57 9.01 7.34
CA ALA A 412 -20.61 9.97 7.02
C ALA A 412 -21.68 9.37 6.10
N ASP A 413 -21.28 8.62 5.08
CA ASP A 413 -22.17 7.94 4.13
C ASP A 413 -22.98 6.82 4.79
N ALA A 414 -22.41 6.14 5.79
CA ALA A 414 -23.14 5.14 6.58
C ALA A 414 -24.24 5.75 7.48
N GLY A 415 -24.22 7.06 7.73
CA GLY A 415 -25.11 7.73 8.67
C GLY A 415 -26.09 8.74 8.07
N ARG A 416 -25.89 9.21 6.83
CA ARG A 416 -26.76 10.23 6.21
C ARG A 416 -26.96 9.96 4.73
N GLY A 417 -28.09 9.33 4.39
CA GLY A 417 -28.53 9.26 3.00
C GLY A 417 -28.76 10.66 2.42
N ALA A 418 -28.03 10.97 1.33
CA ALA A 418 -28.28 11.92 0.23
C ALA A 418 -28.72 13.39 0.49
N ALA A 419 -29.17 13.78 1.68
CA ALA A 419 -29.94 15.03 1.86
C ALA A 419 -29.10 16.29 2.15
N ALA A 420 -27.79 16.16 2.38
CA ALA A 420 -26.93 17.32 2.64
C ALA A 420 -25.84 17.37 1.57
N GLY A 421 -25.97 18.27 0.59
CA GLY A 421 -25.04 18.49 -0.53
C GLY A 421 -23.64 18.98 -0.12
N ARG A 422 -23.02 18.38 0.91
CA ARG A 422 -21.60 18.55 1.19
C ARG A 422 -20.82 17.84 0.10
N ARG A 423 -19.95 18.60 -0.57
CA ARG A 423 -18.94 18.02 -1.45
C ARG A 423 -18.07 17.06 -0.64
N PRO A 424 -17.67 15.91 -1.21
CA PRO A 424 -16.73 15.01 -0.56
C PRO A 424 -15.46 15.78 -0.17
N GLY A 425 -14.89 15.47 1.00
CA GLY A 425 -13.57 15.99 1.38
C GLY A 425 -12.51 15.56 0.37
N PHE A 426 -11.33 16.19 0.43
CA PHE A 426 -10.24 15.96 -0.52
C PHE A 426 -9.89 14.47 -0.71
N GLY A 427 -9.79 13.72 0.39
CA GLY A 427 -9.58 12.27 0.38
C GLY A 427 -10.74 11.52 -0.23
N GLY A 428 -11.98 11.95 -0.03
CA GLY A 428 -13.13 11.39 -0.74
C GLY A 428 -13.04 11.60 -2.26
N MET A 429 -12.57 12.77 -2.71
CA MET A 429 -12.36 13.05 -4.15
C MET A 429 -11.19 12.24 -4.71
N CYS A 430 -10.01 12.27 -4.08
CA CYS A 430 -8.83 11.53 -4.56
C CYS A 430 -9.07 10.03 -4.65
N TRP A 431 -9.69 9.42 -3.63
CA TRP A 431 -9.99 8.00 -3.63
C TRP A 431 -11.16 7.64 -4.54
N GLY A 432 -12.14 8.54 -4.71
CA GLY A 432 -13.26 8.33 -5.61
C GLY A 432 -12.89 8.46 -7.09
N GLU A 433 -12.03 9.42 -7.43
CA GLU A 433 -11.69 9.77 -8.81
C GLU A 433 -10.45 9.06 -9.36
N PHE A 434 -9.46 8.71 -8.52
CA PHE A 434 -8.17 8.11 -8.93
C PHE A 434 -7.78 6.82 -8.17
N PRO A 435 -8.68 5.84 -8.01
CA PRO A 435 -8.39 4.68 -7.17
C PRO A 435 -7.37 3.70 -7.79
N MET A 436 -7.21 3.67 -9.11
CA MET A 436 -6.24 2.81 -9.78
C MET A 436 -4.81 3.30 -9.58
N GLU A 437 -4.61 4.61 -9.63
CA GLU A 437 -3.34 5.28 -9.39
C GLU A 437 -2.89 5.05 -7.94
N TRP A 438 -3.83 5.16 -6.98
CA TRP A 438 -3.59 4.80 -5.59
C TRP A 438 -3.24 3.33 -5.39
N PHE A 439 -3.95 2.44 -6.08
CA PHE A 439 -3.64 1.01 -6.04
C PHE A 439 -2.25 0.73 -6.59
N ASN A 440 -1.92 1.23 -7.79
CA ASN A 440 -0.61 1.03 -8.42
C ASN A 440 0.51 1.56 -7.53
N THR A 441 0.28 2.71 -6.91
CA THR A 441 1.19 3.31 -5.92
C THR A 441 1.40 2.36 -4.75
N LEU A 442 0.33 1.97 -4.04
CA LEU A 442 0.42 1.10 -2.86
C LEU A 442 0.99 -0.28 -3.20
N ASN A 443 0.62 -0.84 -4.34
CA ASN A 443 1.14 -2.10 -4.84
C ASN A 443 2.65 -2.02 -5.10
N SER A 444 3.10 -0.95 -5.77
CA SER A 444 4.52 -0.70 -6.00
C SER A 444 5.27 -0.64 -4.67
N TRP A 445 4.78 0.12 -3.69
CA TRP A 445 5.39 0.14 -2.35
C TRP A 445 5.42 -1.25 -1.68
N CYS A 446 4.33 -2.02 -1.78
CA CYS A 446 4.20 -3.35 -1.18
C CYS A 446 5.09 -4.41 -1.84
N LEU A 447 5.37 -4.31 -3.14
CA LEU A 447 6.25 -5.23 -3.86
C LEU A 447 7.72 -4.92 -3.62
N VAL A 448 8.03 -3.64 -3.44
CA VAL A 448 9.39 -3.12 -3.40
C VAL A 448 9.96 -3.26 -2.00
N LEU A 449 9.40 -2.57 -1.01
CA LEU A 449 10.03 -2.43 0.31
C LEU A 449 10.28 -3.76 1.05
N PRO A 450 9.41 -4.79 1.01
CA PRO A 450 9.68 -6.05 1.71
C PRO A 450 10.84 -6.87 1.14
N ARG A 451 11.33 -6.55 -0.07
CA ARG A 451 12.47 -7.24 -0.69
C ARG A 451 13.83 -6.70 -0.23
N PHE A 452 13.85 -5.59 0.51
CA PHE A 452 15.09 -4.94 0.92
C PHE A 452 15.31 -5.07 2.42
N ASP A 453 16.54 -5.37 2.81
CA ASP A 453 16.96 -5.22 4.20
C ASP A 453 17.14 -3.73 4.52
N LEU A 454 16.06 -3.10 4.98
CA LEU A 454 16.06 -1.71 5.40
C LEU A 454 16.76 -1.49 6.76
N SER A 455 17.26 -2.54 7.42
CA SER A 455 17.80 -2.45 8.78
C SER A 455 18.98 -1.48 8.90
N ALA A 456 19.81 -1.34 7.87
CA ALA A 456 20.89 -0.36 7.84
C ALA A 456 20.38 1.09 7.82
N CYS A 457 19.36 1.38 7.00
CA CYS A 457 18.79 2.72 6.87
C CYS A 457 17.93 3.11 8.08
N ILE A 458 17.16 2.16 8.61
CA ILE A 458 16.29 2.36 9.79
C ILE A 458 17.11 2.72 11.03
N ARG A 459 18.37 2.28 11.13
CA ARG A 459 19.26 2.62 12.25
C ARG A 459 19.67 4.09 12.33
N THR A 460 19.44 4.87 11.27
CA THR A 460 19.79 6.28 11.27
C THR A 460 18.78 7.09 12.10
N PRO A 461 19.25 8.00 12.98
CA PRO A 461 18.38 8.86 13.78
C PRO A 461 17.36 9.62 12.91
N GLY A 462 16.08 9.58 13.30
CA GLY A 462 14.96 10.22 12.56
C GLY A 462 14.31 9.33 11.50
N VAL A 463 15.10 8.51 10.79
CA VAL A 463 14.58 7.55 9.79
C VAL A 463 13.74 6.47 10.45
N HIS A 464 14.17 6.00 11.63
CA HIS A 464 13.42 5.04 12.43
C HIS A 464 12.00 5.52 12.77
N ALA A 465 11.90 6.74 13.28
CA ALA A 465 10.62 7.34 13.65
C ALA A 465 9.72 7.50 12.41
N ALA A 466 10.32 7.86 11.27
CA ALA A 466 9.63 7.97 10.00
C ALA A 466 9.08 6.60 9.52
N ALA A 467 9.88 5.54 9.54
CA ALA A 467 9.46 4.19 9.18
C ALA A 467 8.33 3.68 10.09
N CYS A 468 8.41 3.92 11.40
CA CYS A 468 7.36 3.55 12.34
C CYS A 468 6.05 4.28 12.09
N ARG A 469 6.11 5.60 11.83
CA ARG A 469 4.92 6.36 11.42
C ARG A 469 4.36 5.74 10.15
N ALA A 470 5.20 5.44 9.15
CA ALA A 470 4.74 4.87 7.89
C ALA A 470 3.99 3.54 8.06
N ALA A 471 4.54 2.65 8.87
CA ALA A 471 3.85 1.42 9.26
C ALA A 471 2.52 1.70 9.96
N GLU A 472 2.46 2.67 10.87
CA GLU A 472 1.23 3.11 11.54
C GLU A 472 0.16 3.56 10.53
N ALA A 473 0.50 4.43 9.58
CA ALA A 473 -0.44 4.92 8.56
C ALA A 473 -1.01 3.80 7.70
N LEU A 474 -0.15 2.89 7.25
CA LEU A 474 -0.52 1.72 6.46
C LEU A 474 -1.50 0.82 7.24
N LEU A 475 -1.22 0.56 8.52
CA LEU A 475 -2.10 -0.22 9.39
C LEU A 475 -3.44 0.47 9.66
N ARG A 476 -3.50 1.81 9.65
CA ARG A 476 -4.76 2.58 9.73
C ARG A 476 -5.58 2.52 8.44
N LEU A 477 -4.91 2.47 7.28
CA LEU A 477 -5.54 2.32 5.97
C LEU A 477 -6.12 0.92 5.78
N ALA A 478 -5.41 -0.12 6.24
CA ALA A 478 -5.79 -1.52 6.05
C ALA A 478 -7.28 -1.86 6.37
N PRO A 479 -7.87 -1.40 7.49
CA PRO A 479 -9.29 -1.64 7.77
C PRO A 479 -10.27 -0.72 7.02
N LEU A 480 -9.81 0.33 6.33
CA LEU A 480 -10.64 1.22 5.51
C LEU A 480 -10.74 0.73 4.06
N LEU A 481 -9.74 -0.03 3.61
CA LEU A 481 -9.77 -0.78 2.36
C LEU A 481 -10.93 -1.78 2.38
N PRO A 482 -11.55 -2.05 1.23
CA PRO A 482 -12.98 -2.33 1.15
C PRO A 482 -13.47 -3.43 2.08
N ARG A 483 -13.95 -3.01 3.25
CA ARG A 483 -14.72 -3.81 4.20
C ARG A 483 -16.18 -3.96 3.79
N GLN A 484 -16.58 -3.52 2.60
CA GLN A 484 -17.93 -3.71 2.12
C GLN A 484 -17.92 -4.38 0.76
N PRO A 485 -18.60 -5.52 0.69
CA PRO A 485 -19.71 -5.54 -0.23
C PRO A 485 -21.00 -5.83 0.53
N ALA A 486 -21.79 -4.78 0.79
CA ALA A 486 -23.20 -4.96 1.06
C ALA A 486 -23.90 -5.27 -0.27
N TRP A 487 -23.75 -6.52 -0.73
CA TRP A 487 -24.60 -7.08 -1.76
C TRP A 487 -26.04 -7.02 -1.26
N GLN A 488 -26.97 -6.51 -2.07
CA GLN A 488 -28.38 -6.78 -1.91
C GLN A 488 -28.81 -7.78 -2.97
N PRO A 489 -29.70 -8.73 -2.66
CA PRO A 489 -30.42 -9.44 -3.70
C PRO A 489 -31.24 -8.41 -4.48
N GLY A 490 -30.88 -8.21 -5.74
CA GLY A 490 -31.69 -7.48 -6.70
C GLY A 490 -33.01 -8.24 -6.94
N PRO A 491 -33.98 -7.59 -7.60
CA PRO A 491 -35.33 -8.15 -7.83
C PRO A 491 -35.36 -9.48 -8.60
N GLY A 492 -34.23 -9.96 -9.14
CA GLY A 492 -34.08 -11.28 -9.78
C GLY A 492 -33.19 -12.27 -9.03
N GLY A 493 -32.79 -12.01 -7.78
CA GLY A 493 -31.83 -12.85 -7.04
C GLY A 493 -30.36 -12.63 -7.44
N GLU A 494 -30.09 -11.84 -8.48
CA GLU A 494 -28.75 -11.34 -8.78
C GLU A 494 -28.28 -10.43 -7.66
N ARG A 495 -27.05 -10.61 -7.21
CA ARG A 495 -26.47 -9.73 -6.19
C ARG A 495 -26.14 -8.38 -6.84
N VAL A 496 -26.81 -7.31 -6.41
CA VAL A 496 -26.62 -5.94 -6.90
C VAL A 496 -26.10 -5.07 -5.76
N TRP A 497 -25.21 -4.12 -6.07
CA TRP A 497 -24.63 -3.21 -5.09
C TRP A 497 -25.65 -2.15 -4.63
N ARG A 498 -25.68 -1.85 -3.32
CA ARG A 498 -26.62 -0.85 -2.73
C ARG A 498 -26.54 0.54 -3.36
N THR A 499 -25.33 0.99 -3.73
CA THR A 499 -25.09 2.29 -4.37
C THR A 499 -23.85 2.22 -5.28
N ALA A 500 -23.78 3.10 -6.28
CA ALA A 500 -22.59 3.26 -7.13
C ALA A 500 -21.33 3.60 -6.29
N ALA A 501 -21.47 4.40 -5.22
CA ALA A 501 -20.39 4.73 -4.30
C ALA A 501 -19.89 3.50 -3.51
N THR A 502 -20.79 2.60 -3.07
CA THR A 502 -20.40 1.33 -2.43
C THR A 502 -19.78 0.33 -3.42
N ALA A 503 -20.19 0.34 -4.69
CA ALA A 503 -19.57 -0.47 -5.74
C ALA A 503 -18.17 0.07 -6.10
N VAL A 504 -18.00 1.40 -6.17
CA VAL A 504 -16.72 2.08 -6.40
C VAL A 504 -15.77 1.91 -5.22
N ALA A 505 -16.25 2.03 -3.98
CA ALA A 505 -15.43 1.80 -2.79
C ALA A 505 -15.00 0.33 -2.65
N ALA A 506 -15.88 -0.61 -2.98
CA ALA A 506 -15.60 -2.05 -2.96
C ALA A 506 -14.69 -2.54 -4.08
N ALA A 507 -14.82 -1.94 -5.26
CA ALA A 507 -14.07 -2.32 -6.45
C ALA A 507 -12.84 -1.43 -6.71
N GLY A 508 -12.47 -0.53 -5.79
CA GLY A 508 -11.43 0.46 -6.05
C GLY A 508 -11.65 1.20 -7.38
N GLY A 509 -12.88 1.64 -7.64
CA GLY A 509 -13.31 2.39 -8.84
C GLY A 509 -13.01 1.76 -10.20
N ALA A 510 -13.02 0.44 -10.31
CA ALA A 510 -12.84 -0.27 -11.58
C ALA A 510 -14.10 -0.34 -12.49
N LEU A 511 -15.09 0.55 -12.35
CA LEU A 511 -16.32 0.49 -13.15
C LEU A 511 -16.09 0.54 -14.69
N PRO A 512 -15.06 1.24 -15.21
CA PRO A 512 -14.70 1.14 -16.63
C PRO A 512 -14.11 -0.23 -17.04
N LEU A 513 -13.53 -0.98 -16.11
CA LEU A 513 -12.97 -2.32 -16.33
C LEU A 513 -14.00 -3.44 -16.14
N ILE A 514 -15.07 -3.21 -15.38
CA ILE A 514 -16.23 -4.12 -15.30
C ILE A 514 -16.91 -4.27 -16.68
N LEU A 515 -16.74 -3.29 -17.58
CA LEU A 515 -17.16 -3.38 -18.98
C LEU A 515 -16.12 -4.02 -19.91
N ARG A 516 -14.88 -4.27 -19.45
CA ARG A 516 -13.85 -5.06 -20.15
C ARG A 516 -13.67 -6.42 -19.45
N ARG A 517 -14.56 -7.37 -19.77
CA ARG A 517 -14.51 -8.85 -19.60
C ARG A 517 -13.34 -9.47 -18.79
N ASP A 518 -13.11 -9.07 -17.55
CA ASP A 518 -12.31 -9.88 -16.61
C ASP A 518 -12.98 -9.93 -15.22
N PRO A 519 -13.73 -11.00 -14.92
CA PRO A 519 -14.48 -11.14 -13.67
C PRO A 519 -13.60 -11.39 -12.42
N ASP A 520 -12.29 -11.60 -12.55
CA ASP A 520 -11.41 -12.02 -11.44
C ASP A 520 -10.55 -10.89 -10.80
N ALA A 521 -10.57 -9.68 -11.36
CA ALA A 521 -9.76 -8.55 -10.91
C ALA A 521 -10.05 -8.03 -9.47
N PRO A 522 -11.32 -7.92 -9.00
CA PRO A 522 -11.62 -7.35 -7.68
C PRO A 522 -11.12 -8.20 -6.50
N GLY A 523 -11.14 -9.54 -6.65
CA GLY A 523 -10.66 -10.47 -5.65
C GLY A 523 -9.13 -10.43 -5.49
N THR A 524 -8.43 -10.28 -6.61
CA THR A 524 -6.96 -10.11 -6.64
C THR A 524 -6.54 -8.82 -5.97
N LEU A 525 -7.27 -7.73 -6.23
CA LEU A 525 -7.05 -6.42 -5.61
C LEU A 525 -7.24 -6.45 -4.09
N ALA A 526 -8.38 -6.97 -3.61
CA ALA A 526 -8.67 -7.08 -2.18
C ALA A 526 -7.65 -7.97 -1.46
N ALA A 527 -7.25 -9.09 -2.06
CA ALA A 527 -6.23 -9.99 -1.52
C ALA A 527 -4.83 -9.36 -1.49
N MET A 528 -4.44 -8.63 -2.53
CA MET A 528 -3.14 -7.93 -2.57
C MET A 528 -3.06 -6.84 -1.51
N MET A 529 -4.15 -6.11 -1.28
CA MET A 529 -4.19 -5.06 -0.27
C MET A 529 -4.28 -5.60 1.16
N SER A 530 -5.07 -6.65 1.39
CA SER A 530 -5.18 -7.29 2.71
C SER A 530 -3.87 -7.96 3.14
N VAL A 531 -3.09 -8.51 2.19
CA VAL A 531 -1.81 -9.18 2.46
C VAL A 531 -0.63 -8.21 2.38
N GLY A 532 -0.62 -7.33 1.38
CA GLY A 532 0.50 -6.43 1.06
C GLY A 532 0.70 -5.35 2.10
N VAL A 533 -0.38 -4.72 2.59
CA VAL A 533 -0.28 -3.61 3.54
C VAL A 533 0.29 -4.05 4.91
N PRO A 534 -0.17 -5.16 5.51
CA PRO A 534 0.49 -5.71 6.69
C PRO A 534 1.93 -6.15 6.39
N LYS A 535 2.19 -6.85 5.28
CA LYS A 535 3.57 -7.26 4.95
C LYS A 535 4.52 -6.05 4.83
N LEU A 536 4.04 -4.96 4.26
CA LEU A 536 4.75 -3.69 4.14
C LEU A 536 4.98 -3.04 5.50
N ALA A 537 3.95 -2.98 6.35
CA ALA A 537 4.09 -2.48 7.71
C ALA A 537 5.10 -3.32 8.51
N ALA A 538 5.07 -4.65 8.40
CA ALA A 538 6.06 -5.53 9.01
C ALA A 538 7.48 -5.28 8.49
N ALA A 539 7.65 -5.03 7.18
CA ALA A 539 8.93 -4.68 6.57
C ALA A 539 9.48 -3.34 7.08
N LEU A 540 8.61 -2.35 7.28
CA LEU A 540 8.98 -1.06 7.86
C LEU A 540 9.27 -1.14 9.36
N LEU A 541 8.71 -2.14 10.04
CA LEU A 541 8.94 -2.45 11.45
C LEU A 541 10.10 -3.44 11.66
N VAL A 542 10.88 -3.78 10.62
CA VAL A 542 12.04 -4.69 10.75
C VAL A 542 13.00 -4.11 11.77
N ALA A 543 13.04 -4.74 12.94
CA ALA A 543 14.10 -4.56 13.89
C ALA A 543 15.32 -5.35 13.41
N PRO A 544 16.53 -4.75 13.34
CA PRO A 544 17.74 -5.55 13.29
C PRO A 544 17.78 -6.49 14.50
N SER A 545 18.33 -7.69 14.32
CA SER A 545 18.64 -8.62 15.43
C SER A 545 19.62 -8.02 16.44
N THR A 546 20.31 -6.94 16.06
CA THR A 546 21.19 -6.15 16.92
C THR A 546 20.40 -5.05 17.63
N PRO A 547 20.63 -4.82 18.94
CA PRO A 547 19.95 -3.77 19.68
C PRO A 547 20.19 -2.40 19.02
N PRO A 548 19.17 -1.50 19.01
CA PRO A 548 19.30 -0.17 18.45
C PRO A 548 20.51 0.54 19.06
N SER A 549 21.36 1.14 18.22
CA SER A 549 22.45 1.97 18.71
C SER A 549 21.89 3.12 19.54
N HIS A 550 22.63 3.59 20.55
CA HIS A 550 22.20 4.70 21.42
C HIS A 550 21.73 5.94 20.63
N ALA A 551 22.24 6.16 19.41
CA ALA A 551 21.85 7.27 18.53
C ALA A 551 20.41 7.16 18.00
N SER A 552 19.89 5.94 17.80
CA SER A 552 18.54 5.71 17.24
C SER A 552 17.41 5.78 18.28
N ALA A 553 17.76 5.63 19.56
CA ALA A 553 16.84 5.65 20.70
C ALA A 553 16.48 7.09 21.12
N SER A 554 15.73 7.80 20.27
CA SER A 554 15.16 9.10 20.62
C SER A 554 13.75 8.96 21.21
N PRO A 555 13.27 9.93 22.03
CA PRO A 555 11.88 9.95 22.50
C PRO A 555 10.85 9.94 21.35
N GLU A 556 11.19 10.53 20.20
CA GLU A 556 10.34 10.56 19.02
C GLU A 556 10.23 9.17 18.35
N SER A 557 11.37 8.47 18.21
CA SER A 557 11.43 7.08 17.73
C SER A 557 10.57 6.18 18.59
N ALA A 558 10.72 6.26 19.92
CA ALA A 558 9.91 5.49 20.86
C ALA A 558 8.41 5.80 20.71
N ALA A 559 8.03 7.09 20.68
CA ALA A 559 6.65 7.50 20.49
C ALA A 559 6.04 6.98 19.18
N ALA A 560 6.80 7.01 18.08
CA ALA A 560 6.35 6.48 16.79
C ALA A 560 6.17 4.96 16.83
N SER A 561 7.12 4.21 17.41
CA SER A 561 7.00 2.75 17.56
C SER A 561 5.82 2.35 18.45
N TYR A 562 5.57 3.08 19.55
CA TYR A 562 4.39 2.85 20.39
C TYR A 562 3.09 3.04 19.61
N ARG A 563 2.97 4.11 18.82
CA ARG A 563 1.76 4.33 18.02
C ARG A 563 1.55 3.27 16.94
N ALA A 564 2.63 2.83 16.29
CA ALA A 564 2.58 1.73 15.32
C ALA A 564 2.07 0.43 15.98
N LEU A 565 2.60 0.10 17.15
CA LEU A 565 2.16 -1.06 17.94
C LEU A 565 0.69 -0.96 18.35
N VAL A 566 0.26 0.19 18.89
CA VAL A 566 -1.15 0.44 19.26
C VAL A 566 -2.06 0.24 18.06
N THR A 567 -1.66 0.74 16.90
CA THR A 567 -2.42 0.61 15.65
C THR A 567 -2.47 -0.84 15.18
N ALA A 568 -1.35 -1.57 15.24
CA ALA A 568 -1.31 -3.01 14.94
C ALA A 568 -2.26 -3.79 15.84
N CYS A 569 -2.25 -3.54 17.17
CA CYS A 569 -3.15 -4.18 18.13
C CYS A 569 -4.63 -3.91 17.80
N ARG A 570 -4.96 -2.66 17.47
CA ARG A 570 -6.32 -2.28 17.07
C ARG A 570 -6.76 -2.95 15.78
N TYR A 571 -5.88 -3.00 14.80
CA TYR A 571 -6.14 -3.67 13.54
C TYR A 571 -6.44 -5.16 13.77
N THR A 572 -5.62 -5.85 14.56
CA THR A 572 -5.85 -7.24 15.00
C THR A 572 -7.20 -7.42 15.66
N HIS A 573 -7.55 -6.57 16.62
CA HIS A 573 -8.86 -6.61 17.29
C HIS A 573 -10.03 -6.34 16.34
N ALA A 574 -9.86 -5.46 15.36
CA ALA A 574 -10.88 -5.15 14.38
C ALA A 574 -11.10 -6.29 13.37
N LEU A 575 -10.17 -7.24 13.26
CA LEU A 575 -10.32 -8.43 12.42
C LEU A 575 -10.95 -9.61 13.17
N ALA A 576 -10.77 -9.70 14.50
CA ALA A 576 -11.20 -10.84 15.31
C ALA A 576 -12.69 -11.24 15.19
N PRO A 577 -13.67 -10.30 15.18
CA PRO A 577 -15.08 -10.66 15.03
C PRO A 577 -15.39 -11.36 13.70
N HIS A 578 -14.71 -10.95 12.63
CA HIS A 578 -14.92 -11.49 11.29
C HIS A 578 -14.32 -12.89 11.14
N GLN A 579 -13.23 -13.16 11.86
CA GLN A 579 -12.54 -14.45 11.84
C GLN A 579 -13.31 -15.54 12.57
N HIS A 580 -13.94 -15.22 13.70
CA HIS A 580 -14.79 -16.17 14.43
C HIS A 580 -16.00 -16.64 13.59
N ALA A 581 -16.56 -15.78 12.75
CA ALA A 581 -17.65 -16.14 11.85
C ALA A 581 -17.21 -17.17 10.80
N CYS A 582 -16.02 -17.02 10.19
CA CYS A 582 -15.51 -17.97 9.20
C CYS A 582 -15.15 -19.35 9.79
N SER A 583 -14.47 -19.39 10.94
CA SER A 583 -14.07 -20.66 11.58
C SER A 583 -15.29 -21.50 12.00
N THR A 584 -16.32 -20.87 12.59
CA THR A 584 -17.54 -21.58 12.99
C THR A 584 -18.37 -22.10 11.81
N ALA A 585 -18.21 -21.51 10.62
CA ALA A 585 -18.84 -22.00 9.39
C ALA A 585 -18.12 -23.22 8.81
N GLN A 586 -16.77 -23.27 8.86
CA GLN A 586 -15.98 -24.40 8.37
C GLN A 586 -16.09 -25.66 9.24
N ASP A 587 -16.23 -25.52 10.56
CA ASP A 587 -16.36 -26.65 11.48
C ASP A 587 -17.73 -27.34 11.41
N ARG A 588 -18.72 -26.76 10.72
CA ARG A 588 -20.01 -27.43 10.46
C ARG A 588 -19.83 -28.48 9.36
N ARG A 589 -19.63 -29.73 9.79
CA ARG A 589 -19.66 -30.88 8.88
C ARG A 589 -20.98 -30.92 8.09
N PRO A 590 -20.96 -31.13 6.76
CA PRO A 590 -22.17 -31.13 5.91
C PRO A 590 -23.24 -32.21 6.21
N GLY A 591 -23.17 -32.94 7.33
CA GLY A 591 -24.00 -34.12 7.59
C GLY A 591 -24.72 -34.19 8.95
N GLU A 592 -24.50 -33.25 9.87
CA GLU A 592 -25.06 -33.35 11.24
C GLU A 592 -26.43 -32.69 11.45
N ALA A 593 -27.05 -32.13 10.39
CA ALA A 593 -28.35 -31.47 10.47
C ALA A 593 -29.56 -32.42 10.69
N GLY A 594 -29.34 -33.73 10.88
CA GLY A 594 -30.40 -34.73 10.76
C GLY A 594 -31.03 -35.31 12.03
N ARG A 595 -30.53 -35.08 13.26
CA ARG A 595 -30.96 -35.95 14.40
C ARG A 595 -31.17 -35.37 15.80
N ALA A 596 -31.17 -34.05 16.02
CA ALA A 596 -31.53 -33.50 17.34
C ALA A 596 -32.73 -32.56 17.26
N GLY A 597 -33.74 -32.82 18.10
CA GLY A 597 -35.00 -32.09 18.18
C GLY A 597 -34.83 -30.59 18.31
N ALA A 598 -35.65 -29.88 17.55
CA ALA A 598 -35.64 -28.44 17.34
C ALA A 598 -35.80 -27.63 18.65
N LEU A 599 -34.76 -26.89 19.00
CA LEU A 599 -34.91 -25.51 19.50
C LEU A 599 -34.60 -24.58 18.33
N PRO A 600 -35.41 -23.53 18.08
CA PRO A 600 -35.16 -22.60 16.99
C PRO A 600 -33.88 -21.83 17.29
N VAL A 601 -32.78 -22.21 16.64
CA VAL A 601 -31.60 -21.36 16.52
C VAL A 601 -32.04 -20.12 15.77
N PRO A 602 -31.81 -18.89 16.28
CA PRO A 602 -32.17 -17.68 15.56
C PRO A 602 -31.47 -17.74 14.20
N VAL A 603 -32.26 -17.70 13.13
CA VAL A 603 -31.79 -17.58 11.76
C VAL A 603 -30.82 -16.40 11.73
N SER A 604 -29.53 -16.70 11.62
CA SER A 604 -28.48 -15.71 11.42
C SER A 604 -28.92 -14.80 10.28
N ALA A 605 -29.00 -13.50 10.53
CA ALA A 605 -29.47 -12.53 9.55
C ALA A 605 -28.71 -12.74 8.22
N PRO A 606 -29.41 -12.90 7.08
CA PRO A 606 -28.80 -13.19 5.78
C PRO A 606 -27.91 -12.08 5.20
N ASP A 607 -27.63 -11.03 5.98
CA ASP A 607 -26.96 -9.80 5.55
C ASP A 607 -25.60 -9.54 6.24
N ALA A 608 -25.02 -10.52 6.95
CA ALA A 608 -23.70 -10.33 7.54
C ALA A 608 -22.62 -10.36 6.44
N PRO A 609 -21.83 -9.29 6.22
CA PRO A 609 -20.84 -9.24 5.15
C PRO A 609 -19.73 -10.27 5.38
N GLU A 610 -19.47 -11.12 4.39
CA GLU A 610 -18.30 -11.99 4.34
C GLU A 610 -17.05 -11.12 4.13
N VAL A 611 -16.19 -11.06 5.15
CA VAL A 611 -14.87 -10.45 5.04
C VAL A 611 -13.89 -11.55 4.65
N PHE A 612 -13.28 -11.41 3.47
CA PHE A 612 -12.22 -12.32 3.01
C PHE A 612 -10.94 -12.06 3.81
N VAL A 613 -10.76 -12.79 4.91
CA VAL A 613 -9.48 -12.85 5.63
C VAL A 613 -8.73 -14.09 5.15
N THR A 614 -7.66 -13.89 4.38
CA THR A 614 -6.80 -14.99 3.91
C THR A 614 -5.76 -15.38 4.97
N GLU A 615 -5.34 -16.65 5.01
CA GLU A 615 -4.26 -17.11 5.92
C GLU A 615 -2.96 -16.28 5.81
N PRO A 616 -2.47 -15.89 4.62
CA PRO A 616 -1.29 -15.03 4.49
C PRO A 616 -1.47 -13.67 5.16
N THR A 617 -2.69 -13.12 5.14
CA THR A 617 -3.00 -11.86 5.81
C THR A 617 -2.75 -11.98 7.32
N LEU A 618 -3.27 -13.04 7.94
CA LEU A 618 -3.12 -13.29 9.37
C LEU A 618 -1.66 -13.45 9.80
N GLY A 619 -0.87 -14.17 9.01
CA GLY A 619 0.57 -14.31 9.24
C GLY A 619 1.28 -12.96 9.23
N CYS A 620 0.99 -12.12 8.23
CA CYS A 620 1.58 -10.78 8.13
C CYS A 620 1.12 -9.84 9.26
N VAL A 621 -0.14 -9.94 9.72
CA VAL A 621 -0.64 -9.16 10.87
C VAL A 621 0.06 -9.57 12.17
N ALA A 622 0.17 -10.87 12.41
CA ALA A 622 0.88 -11.39 13.58
C ALA A 622 2.35 -10.94 13.56
N GLU A 623 3.01 -11.05 12.41
CA GLU A 623 4.39 -10.58 12.23
C GLU A 623 4.53 -9.07 12.45
N CYS A 624 3.60 -8.24 11.98
CA CYS A 624 3.57 -6.80 12.29
C CYS A 624 3.50 -6.55 13.79
N LEU A 625 2.58 -7.24 14.45
CA LEU A 625 2.30 -7.09 15.87
C LEU A 625 3.54 -7.45 16.70
N ASP A 626 4.15 -8.59 16.39
CA ASP A 626 5.33 -9.10 17.07
C ASP A 626 6.54 -8.17 16.86
N ARG A 627 6.78 -7.73 15.61
CA ARG A 627 7.87 -6.80 15.29
C ARG A 627 7.70 -5.43 15.95
N ALA A 628 6.48 -4.88 15.94
CA ALA A 628 6.18 -3.63 16.62
C ALA A 628 6.40 -3.74 18.15
N ALA A 629 6.05 -4.88 18.75
CA ALA A 629 6.24 -5.16 20.17
C ALA A 629 7.73 -5.23 20.53
N VAL A 630 8.50 -6.03 19.79
CA VAL A 630 9.96 -6.14 19.96
C VAL A 630 10.63 -4.78 19.86
N LEU A 631 10.25 -3.99 18.85
CA LEU A 631 10.86 -2.71 18.61
C LEU A 631 10.56 -1.69 19.71
N ALA A 632 9.31 -1.64 20.17
CA ALA A 632 8.92 -0.79 21.29
C ALA A 632 9.77 -1.13 22.55
N LEU A 633 9.99 -2.41 22.82
CA LEU A 633 10.78 -2.89 23.96
C LEU A 633 12.23 -2.47 23.86
N GLN A 634 12.86 -2.72 22.72
CA GLN A 634 14.27 -2.38 22.48
C GLN A 634 14.52 -0.87 22.64
N LEU A 635 13.63 -0.03 22.12
CA LEU A 635 13.74 1.43 22.27
C LEU A 635 13.56 1.85 23.73
N ASN A 636 12.63 1.25 24.46
CA ASN A 636 12.44 1.56 25.87
C ASN A 636 13.65 1.14 26.72
N ALA A 637 14.24 -0.03 26.43
CA ALA A 637 15.45 -0.49 27.09
C ALA A 637 16.62 0.47 26.80
N ALA A 638 16.80 0.89 25.54
CA ALA A 638 17.83 1.85 25.15
C ALA A 638 17.62 3.23 25.80
N MET A 639 16.38 3.69 25.93
CA MET A 639 16.06 4.92 26.67
C MET A 639 16.35 4.79 28.17
N LEU A 640 15.99 3.66 28.80
CA LEU A 640 16.28 3.42 30.22
C LEU A 640 17.78 3.40 30.51
N GLN A 641 18.58 2.85 29.60
CA GLN A 641 20.04 2.87 29.71
C GLN A 641 20.65 4.28 29.64
N GLN A 642 19.95 5.25 29.02
CA GLN A 642 20.38 6.65 29.00
C GLN A 642 19.99 7.41 30.29
N VAL A 643 19.03 6.90 31.06
CA VAL A 643 18.60 7.51 32.31
C VAL A 643 19.58 7.10 33.44
N PRO A 644 20.12 8.06 34.22
CA PRO A 644 20.99 7.75 35.35
C PRO A 644 20.33 6.72 36.29
N PRO A 645 21.08 5.76 36.87
CA PRO A 645 20.49 4.69 37.70
C PRO A 645 19.56 5.16 38.83
N GLY A 646 19.85 6.32 39.44
CA GLY A 646 19.01 6.92 40.48
C GLY A 646 17.69 7.52 39.98
N GLU A 647 17.57 7.78 38.68
CA GLU A 647 16.39 8.37 38.05
C GLU A 647 15.55 7.33 37.28
N GLN A 648 16.05 6.11 37.10
CA GLN A 648 15.33 5.06 36.38
C GLN A 648 14.01 4.68 37.05
N GLU A 649 13.98 4.56 38.38
CA GLU A 649 12.75 4.22 39.11
C GLU A 649 11.70 5.37 39.05
N PRO A 650 12.05 6.64 39.30
CA PRO A 650 11.17 7.78 39.02
C PRO A 650 10.70 7.85 37.57
N TYR A 651 11.58 7.57 36.60
CA TYR A 651 11.26 7.60 35.17
C TYR A 651 10.23 6.52 34.81
N VAL A 652 10.40 5.30 35.31
CA VAL A 652 9.44 4.20 35.16
C VAL A 652 8.10 4.51 35.83
N ARG A 653 8.12 5.16 37.01
CA ARG A 653 6.91 5.56 37.75
C ARG A 653 6.22 6.79 37.18
N SER A 654 6.94 7.65 36.46
CA SER A 654 6.35 8.83 35.84
C SER A 654 5.37 8.41 34.73
N ALA A 655 4.21 9.04 34.69
CA ALA A 655 3.12 8.71 33.75
C ALA A 655 3.47 8.89 32.26
N GLY A 656 4.68 9.37 31.95
CA GLY A 656 5.11 9.69 30.60
C GLY A 656 5.46 8.47 29.75
N VAL A 657 6.61 7.85 29.97
CA VAL A 657 7.14 6.82 29.07
C VAL A 657 6.89 5.40 29.60
N GLY A 658 7.11 5.16 30.90
CA GLY A 658 6.82 3.86 31.54
C GLY A 658 5.34 3.46 31.41
N GLY A 659 4.43 4.39 31.69
CA GLY A 659 2.99 4.15 31.53
C GLY A 659 2.55 3.93 30.06
N ARG A 660 3.22 4.57 29.09
CA ARG A 660 2.95 4.33 27.66
C ARG A 660 3.37 2.94 27.24
N MET A 661 4.54 2.48 27.68
CA MET A 661 5.00 1.11 27.45
C MET A 661 4.02 0.13 28.08
N GLU A 662 3.67 0.30 29.35
CA GLU A 662 2.71 -0.57 30.05
C GLU A 662 1.38 -0.71 29.28
N CYS A 663 0.79 0.40 28.84
CA CYS A 663 -0.42 0.39 28.02
C CYS A 663 -0.22 -0.35 26.68
N CYS A 664 0.92 -0.15 26.02
CA CYS A 664 1.23 -0.84 24.76
C CYS A 664 1.37 -2.35 24.96
N LEU A 665 2.02 -2.77 26.04
CA LEU A 665 2.15 -4.19 26.40
C LEU A 665 0.78 -4.80 26.72
N LEU A 666 -0.06 -4.10 27.47
CA LEU A 666 -1.43 -4.54 27.74
C LEU A 666 -2.25 -4.71 26.45
N LEU A 667 -2.10 -3.78 25.49
CA LEU A 667 -2.76 -3.88 24.20
C LEU A 667 -2.23 -5.05 23.36
N TYR A 668 -0.92 -5.26 23.36
CA TYR A 668 -0.29 -6.40 22.70
C TYR A 668 -0.80 -7.72 23.30
N LEU A 669 -0.74 -7.86 24.62
CA LEU A 669 -1.22 -9.03 25.36
C LEU A 669 -2.72 -9.26 25.15
N ALA A 670 -3.53 -8.20 25.07
CA ALA A 670 -4.95 -8.32 24.77
C ALA A 670 -5.22 -8.74 23.32
N ALA A 671 -4.34 -8.37 22.37
CA ALA A 671 -4.46 -8.72 20.96
C ALA A 671 -4.04 -10.17 20.67
N LEU A 672 -3.13 -10.76 21.44
CA LEU A 672 -2.65 -12.14 21.23
C LEU A 672 -3.77 -13.19 21.20
N PRO A 673 -4.72 -13.24 22.17
CA PRO A 673 -5.85 -14.18 22.12
C PRO A 673 -6.80 -13.95 20.94
N ALA A 674 -6.81 -12.74 20.38
CA ALA A 674 -7.68 -12.36 19.28
C ALA A 674 -7.13 -12.84 17.93
N LEU A 675 -5.87 -13.27 17.87
CA LEU A 675 -5.32 -13.94 16.69
C LEU A 675 -5.86 -15.38 16.66
N PRO A 676 -6.48 -15.80 15.55
CA PRO A 676 -7.11 -17.11 15.45
C PRO A 676 -6.04 -18.21 15.53
N ARG A 677 -6.47 -19.39 15.95
CA ARG A 677 -5.67 -20.62 15.77
C ARG A 677 -5.55 -20.84 14.26
N LEU A 678 -4.43 -20.41 13.69
CA LEU A 678 -4.20 -20.43 12.24
C LEU A 678 -4.36 -21.85 11.69
N PRO A 679 -5.32 -22.15 10.80
CA PRO A 679 -5.44 -23.48 10.19
C PRO A 679 -4.24 -23.85 9.30
N ALA A 680 -3.37 -22.88 9.02
CA ALA A 680 -2.17 -22.99 8.21
C ALA A 680 -1.31 -24.23 8.52
N GLY A 681 -0.58 -24.68 7.50
CA GLY A 681 0.38 -25.78 7.60
C GLY A 681 1.24 -25.68 8.85
N ALA A 682 1.43 -26.81 9.54
CA ALA A 682 1.96 -26.89 10.90
C ALA A 682 3.26 -26.08 11.12
N GLN A 683 4.09 -25.93 10.08
CA GLN A 683 5.33 -25.14 10.12
C GLN A 683 5.12 -23.63 10.27
N ILE A 684 4.19 -23.01 9.52
CA ILE A 684 3.94 -21.56 9.60
C ILE A 684 3.36 -21.21 10.98
N ARG A 685 2.42 -22.06 11.46
CA ARG A 685 1.87 -21.91 12.81
C ARG A 685 2.97 -21.99 13.86
N ALA A 686 3.84 -22.99 13.77
CA ALA A 686 4.92 -23.18 14.73
C ALA A 686 5.91 -22.00 14.73
N ALA A 687 6.31 -21.50 13.55
CA ALA A 687 7.18 -20.33 13.44
C ALA A 687 6.56 -19.07 14.08
N LEU A 688 5.27 -18.84 13.87
CA LEU A 688 4.57 -17.68 14.44
C LEU A 688 4.42 -17.79 15.97
N GLU A 689 3.99 -18.94 16.49
CA GLU A 689 3.85 -19.11 17.95
C GLU A 689 5.22 -19.08 18.66
N CYS A 690 6.28 -19.59 18.02
CA CYS A 690 7.65 -19.47 18.52
C CYS A 690 8.16 -18.02 18.48
N GLY A 691 7.82 -17.28 17.42
CA GLY A 691 8.05 -15.84 17.33
C GLY A 691 7.43 -15.10 18.51
N ARG A 692 6.15 -15.33 18.79
CA ARG A 692 5.43 -14.76 19.95
C ARG A 692 6.06 -15.14 21.28
N CYS A 693 6.41 -16.41 21.46
CA CYS A 693 7.13 -16.88 22.65
C CYS A 693 8.47 -16.16 22.78
N SER A 694 9.17 -15.89 21.68
CA SER A 694 10.46 -15.17 21.68
C SER A 694 10.27 -13.71 22.08
N VAL A 695 9.22 -13.04 21.59
CA VAL A 695 8.88 -11.67 21.99
C VAL A 695 8.59 -11.62 23.49
N LEU A 696 7.69 -12.49 23.98
CA LEU A 696 7.32 -12.56 25.39
C LEU A 696 8.50 -12.95 26.28
N LEU A 697 9.33 -13.90 25.86
CA LEU A 697 10.53 -14.28 26.61
C LEU A 697 11.54 -13.14 26.69
N ARG A 698 11.76 -12.40 25.59
CA ARG A 698 12.60 -11.19 25.60
C ARG A 698 12.05 -10.16 26.59
N MET A 699 10.73 -9.97 26.61
CA MET A 699 10.08 -9.11 27.60
C MET A 699 10.34 -9.58 29.04
N LEU A 700 10.32 -10.89 29.31
CA LEU A 700 10.52 -11.46 30.66
C LEU A 700 12.00 -11.42 31.10
N ASN A 701 12.94 -11.39 30.14
CA ASN A 701 14.38 -11.41 30.39
C ASN A 701 15.01 -10.02 30.50
N GLU A 702 14.49 -9.01 29.79
CA GLU A 702 14.98 -7.64 29.93
C GLU A 702 14.61 -7.05 31.31
N GLN A 703 15.29 -5.97 31.74
CA GLN A 703 15.13 -5.28 33.03
C GLN A 703 13.71 -4.70 33.29
N ALA A 704 12.71 -5.08 32.49
CA ALA A 704 11.28 -4.86 32.70
C ALA A 704 10.68 -5.73 33.83
N LEU A 705 11.49 -6.44 34.64
CA LEU A 705 11.03 -7.18 35.82
C LEU A 705 10.08 -6.37 36.71
N THR A 706 10.34 -5.08 36.87
CA THR A 706 9.50 -4.16 37.65
C THR A 706 8.13 -3.93 37.00
N LEU A 707 8.08 -3.84 35.66
CA LEU A 707 6.86 -3.76 34.86
C LEU A 707 6.09 -5.09 34.89
N TRP A 708 6.76 -6.23 34.79
CA TRP A 708 6.11 -7.54 34.89
C TRP A 708 5.57 -7.83 36.28
N ARG A 709 6.24 -7.39 37.36
CA ARG A 709 5.67 -7.47 38.71
C ARG A 709 4.40 -6.64 38.84
N LEU A 710 4.33 -5.49 38.16
CA LEU A 710 3.12 -4.67 38.06
C LEU A 710 2.03 -5.31 37.19
N LEU A 711 2.40 -6.07 36.15
CA LEU A 711 1.43 -6.73 35.27
C LEU A 711 0.92 -8.07 35.83
N LEU A 712 1.79 -8.88 36.44
CA LEU A 712 1.52 -10.24 36.94
C LEU A 712 0.91 -10.29 38.34
N GLY A 713 1.06 -9.21 39.13
CA GLY A 713 0.48 -9.13 40.46
C GLY A 713 -1.05 -9.11 40.43
N GLU A 714 -1.69 -9.66 41.46
CA GLU A 714 -3.16 -9.75 41.57
C GLU A 714 -3.86 -8.37 41.62
N GLY A 715 -3.10 -7.32 41.96
CA GLY A 715 -3.55 -5.92 41.93
C GLY A 715 -3.03 -5.11 40.72
N GLY A 716 -2.41 -5.77 39.75
CA GLY A 716 -1.75 -5.16 38.60
C GLY A 716 -2.69 -4.51 37.59
N THR A 717 -2.16 -3.62 36.75
CA THR A 717 -2.95 -2.95 35.69
C THR A 717 -3.54 -3.94 34.68
N ALA A 718 -2.86 -5.07 34.43
CA ALA A 718 -3.40 -6.15 33.59
C ALA A 718 -4.61 -6.82 34.23
N ALA A 719 -4.52 -7.16 35.52
CA ALA A 719 -5.64 -7.67 36.29
C ALA A 719 -6.81 -6.67 36.30
N VAL A 720 -6.54 -5.36 36.45
CA VAL A 720 -7.55 -4.30 36.34
C VAL A 720 -8.20 -4.27 34.95
N ALA A 721 -7.42 -4.50 33.89
CA ALA A 721 -7.92 -4.65 32.52
C ALA A 721 -8.68 -5.96 32.29
N GLY A 722 -8.65 -6.90 33.24
CA GLY A 722 -9.26 -8.22 33.15
C GLY A 722 -8.47 -9.19 32.28
N VAL A 723 -7.18 -8.92 32.06
CA VAL A 723 -6.25 -9.81 31.38
C VAL A 723 -5.56 -10.63 32.46
N ASP A 724 -5.87 -11.92 32.53
CA ASP A 724 -5.09 -12.86 33.33
C ASP A 724 -3.79 -13.17 32.59
N THR A 725 -2.78 -12.34 32.82
CA THR A 725 -1.46 -12.46 32.21
C THR A 725 -0.77 -13.77 32.56
N ARG A 726 -1.09 -14.39 33.71
CA ARG A 726 -0.54 -15.68 34.12
C ARG A 726 -1.07 -16.78 33.18
N CYS A 727 -2.40 -16.83 33.03
CA CYS A 727 -3.04 -17.77 32.11
C CYS A 727 -2.65 -17.52 30.66
N LEU A 728 -2.49 -16.25 30.26
CA LEU A 728 -2.09 -15.89 28.91
C LEU A 728 -0.66 -16.36 28.58
N LEU A 729 0.31 -16.12 29.47
CA LEU A 729 1.70 -16.58 29.25
C LEU A 729 1.76 -18.11 29.17
N ALA A 730 1.03 -18.80 30.05
CA ALA A 730 0.89 -20.24 30.01
C ALA A 730 0.27 -20.74 28.69
N ASP A 731 -0.84 -20.14 28.25
CA ASP A 731 -1.52 -20.49 27.00
C ASP A 731 -0.63 -20.24 25.78
N MET A 732 0.11 -19.13 25.73
CA MET A 732 1.03 -18.84 24.63
C MET A 732 2.19 -19.83 24.56
N ALA A 733 2.81 -20.15 25.70
CA ALA A 733 3.87 -21.16 25.76
C ALA A 733 3.34 -22.53 25.35
N TYR A 734 2.16 -22.89 25.87
CA TYR A 734 1.47 -24.12 25.53
C TYR A 734 1.24 -24.20 24.02
N ARG A 735 0.72 -23.14 23.38
CA ARG A 735 0.50 -23.10 21.93
C ARG A 735 1.80 -23.20 21.13
N GLY A 736 2.87 -22.57 21.59
CA GLY A 736 4.21 -22.72 21.01
C GLY A 736 4.68 -24.18 21.04
N LEU A 737 4.58 -24.83 22.20
CA LEU A 737 4.91 -26.26 22.34
C LEU A 737 4.02 -27.14 21.48
N GLU A 738 2.71 -26.89 21.48
CA GLU A 738 1.72 -27.65 20.72
C GLU A 738 1.97 -27.58 19.21
N ALA A 739 2.21 -26.38 18.68
CA ALA A 739 2.47 -26.18 17.26
C ALA A 739 3.74 -26.93 16.81
N HIS A 740 4.80 -26.91 17.62
CA HIS A 740 6.01 -27.67 17.34
C HIS A 740 5.79 -29.17 17.49
N PHE A 741 5.17 -29.62 18.57
CA PHE A 741 4.94 -31.04 18.84
C PHE A 741 4.21 -31.74 17.68
N TYR A 742 3.11 -31.15 17.19
CA TYR A 742 2.37 -31.71 16.07
C TYR A 742 3.08 -31.58 14.71
N SER A 743 3.90 -30.55 14.51
CA SER A 743 4.67 -30.40 13.27
C SER A 743 5.84 -31.37 13.14
N LEU A 744 6.41 -31.82 14.26
CA LEU A 744 7.69 -32.56 14.28
C LEU A 744 7.51 -34.08 14.47
N LEU A 745 6.38 -34.53 15.02
CA LEU A 745 6.11 -35.96 15.24
C LEU A 745 6.28 -36.84 13.97
N PRO A 746 5.90 -36.38 12.76
CA PRO A 746 6.06 -37.20 11.55
C PRO A 746 7.50 -37.25 10.98
N THR A 747 8.39 -36.31 11.32
CA THR A 747 9.65 -36.09 10.57
C THR A 747 10.87 -35.74 11.44
N LEU A 748 11.07 -36.48 12.55
CA LEU A 748 12.18 -36.25 13.50
C LEU A 748 13.59 -36.17 12.90
N ALA A 749 13.82 -36.74 11.72
CA ALA A 749 15.11 -36.73 11.04
C ALA A 749 15.60 -35.34 10.59
N ASN A 750 14.68 -34.38 10.37
CA ASN A 750 15.01 -33.04 9.83
C ASN A 750 14.51 -31.90 10.74
N CYS A 751 14.28 -32.20 12.02
CA CYS A 751 13.67 -31.26 12.95
C CYS A 751 14.70 -30.32 13.60
N ASP A 752 14.46 -29.01 13.52
CA ASP A 752 15.15 -28.02 14.33
C ASP A 752 14.62 -28.08 15.77
N LEU A 753 15.32 -28.81 16.63
CA LEU A 753 14.95 -28.95 18.04
C LEU A 753 15.01 -27.62 18.80
N SER A 754 15.81 -26.64 18.34
CA SER A 754 15.96 -25.35 19.01
C SER A 754 14.64 -24.59 19.15
N ALA A 755 13.65 -24.93 18.32
CA ALA A 755 12.33 -24.31 18.36
C ALA A 755 11.53 -24.64 19.64
N PHE A 756 11.87 -25.72 20.36
CA PHE A 756 11.29 -26.04 21.68
C PHE A 756 11.90 -25.22 22.83
N THR A 757 13.12 -24.70 22.64
CA THR A 757 13.84 -23.97 23.70
C THR A 757 13.04 -22.75 24.13
N THR A 758 12.60 -21.91 23.18
CA THR A 758 11.93 -20.65 23.50
C THR A 758 10.64 -20.84 24.32
N PRO A 759 9.67 -21.70 23.93
CA PRO A 759 8.48 -21.93 24.74
C PRO A 759 8.78 -22.51 26.13
N LEU A 760 9.76 -23.42 26.25
CA LEU A 760 10.17 -23.99 27.54
C LEU A 760 10.81 -22.93 28.45
N THR A 761 11.71 -22.10 27.91
CA THR A 761 12.31 -20.99 28.68
C THR A 761 11.25 -20.02 29.13
N MET A 762 10.25 -19.76 28.29
CA MET A 762 9.15 -18.86 28.66
C MET A 762 8.34 -19.42 29.84
N LEU A 763 8.02 -20.73 29.85
CA LEU A 763 7.33 -21.37 30.97
C LEU A 763 8.13 -21.33 32.26
N GLU A 764 9.42 -21.70 32.18
CA GLU A 764 10.30 -21.66 33.34
C GLU A 764 10.40 -20.25 33.89
N ARG A 765 10.62 -19.25 33.03
CA ARG A 765 10.75 -17.86 33.45
C ARG A 765 9.46 -17.32 34.02
N ALA A 766 8.31 -17.64 33.43
CA ALA A 766 7.02 -17.26 33.97
C ALA A 766 6.78 -17.90 35.36
N ALA A 767 7.18 -19.16 35.55
CA ALA A 767 7.12 -19.85 36.83
C ALA A 767 8.08 -19.26 37.89
N GLU A 768 9.25 -18.73 37.50
CA GLU A 768 10.17 -18.03 38.42
C GLU A 768 9.59 -16.71 38.92
N LEU A 769 8.93 -15.97 38.03
CA LEU A 769 8.40 -14.66 38.34
C LEU A 769 7.14 -14.73 39.18
N GLU A 770 6.33 -15.77 38.96
CA GLU A 770 5.07 -15.97 39.65
C GLU A 770 4.92 -17.45 40.06
N PRO A 771 5.42 -17.84 41.24
CA PRO A 771 5.37 -19.23 41.70
C PRO A 771 3.96 -19.82 41.75
N SER A 772 2.93 -18.98 41.92
CA SER A 772 1.52 -19.42 41.90
C SER A 772 1.10 -20.00 40.53
N LEU A 773 1.79 -19.62 39.45
CA LEU A 773 1.58 -20.15 38.10
C LEU A 773 1.92 -21.64 38.02
N ILE A 774 2.87 -22.14 38.81
CA ILE A 774 3.30 -23.54 38.80
C ILE A 774 2.11 -24.46 39.11
N ALA A 775 1.31 -24.12 40.12
CA ALA A 775 0.11 -24.87 40.47
C ALA A 775 -0.97 -24.81 39.37
N ALA A 776 -1.05 -23.70 38.61
CA ALA A 776 -1.98 -23.59 37.50
C ALA A 776 -1.51 -24.43 36.29
N LEU A 777 -0.22 -24.38 35.95
CA LEU A 777 0.40 -25.18 34.89
C LEU A 777 0.31 -26.67 35.19
N ALA A 778 0.51 -27.07 36.45
CA ALA A 778 0.40 -28.45 36.92
C ALA A 778 -1.02 -29.03 36.77
N ARG A 779 -2.05 -28.17 36.71
CA ARG A 779 -3.44 -28.58 36.43
C ARG A 779 -3.75 -28.63 34.93
N HIS A 780 -2.84 -28.19 34.07
CA HIS A 780 -3.06 -28.17 32.62
C HIS A 780 -2.64 -29.52 32.00
N ASN A 781 -3.51 -30.53 32.07
CA ASN A 781 -3.19 -31.91 31.68
C ASN A 781 -2.58 -32.04 30.27
N THR A 782 -3.01 -31.23 29.31
CA THR A 782 -2.45 -31.26 27.96
C THR A 782 -0.99 -30.80 27.91
N LEU A 783 -0.58 -29.88 28.79
CA LEU A 783 0.80 -29.45 28.90
C LEU A 783 1.67 -30.60 29.44
N LEU A 784 1.19 -31.29 30.48
CA LEU A 784 1.89 -32.45 31.05
C LEU A 784 2.06 -33.57 30.03
N ARG A 785 1.02 -33.86 29.24
CA ARG A 785 1.11 -34.86 28.16
C ARG A 785 2.13 -34.45 27.09
N MET A 786 2.19 -33.17 26.72
CA MET A 786 3.17 -32.68 25.75
C MET A 786 4.60 -32.71 26.30
N LEU A 787 4.83 -32.28 27.55
CA LEU A 787 6.14 -32.42 28.21
C LEU A 787 6.51 -33.91 28.36
N GLY A 788 5.50 -34.74 28.59
CA GLY A 788 5.50 -36.20 28.55
C GLY A 788 6.10 -36.76 27.26
N GLY A 789 5.37 -36.54 26.17
CA GLY A 789 5.75 -36.98 24.83
C GLY A 789 7.06 -36.38 24.35
N LEU A 790 7.30 -35.10 24.62
CA LEU A 790 8.56 -34.42 24.26
C LEU A 790 9.75 -35.09 24.94
N GLY A 791 9.62 -35.51 26.19
CA GLY A 791 10.68 -36.26 26.88
C GLY A 791 10.99 -37.59 26.20
N GLY A 792 9.97 -38.34 25.77
CA GLY A 792 10.16 -39.58 25.01
C GLY A 792 10.84 -39.33 23.66
N THR A 793 10.40 -38.30 22.93
CA THR A 793 11.00 -37.91 21.65
C THR A 793 12.45 -37.45 21.79
N LEU A 794 12.75 -36.57 22.75
CA LEU A 794 14.11 -36.09 23.00
C LEU A 794 15.04 -37.23 23.43
N ALA A 795 14.52 -38.18 24.21
CA ALA A 795 15.24 -39.39 24.51
C ALA A 795 15.58 -40.14 23.20
N ASP A 796 14.61 -40.37 22.31
CA ASP A 796 14.84 -41.15 21.09
C ASP A 796 15.88 -40.50 20.16
N VAL A 797 15.95 -39.17 20.18
CA VAL A 797 16.94 -38.39 19.44
C VAL A 797 18.30 -38.33 20.15
N ALA A 798 18.34 -38.37 21.48
CA ALA A 798 19.56 -38.30 22.30
C ALA A 798 20.33 -39.64 22.39
N ARG A 799 19.98 -40.65 21.58
CA ARG A 799 20.71 -41.92 21.56
C ARG A 799 22.19 -41.69 21.24
N PRO A 800 23.12 -42.38 21.94
CA PRO A 800 24.55 -42.23 21.71
C PRO A 800 24.90 -42.41 20.23
N GLY A 801 25.57 -41.40 19.65
CA GLY A 801 25.99 -41.39 18.24
C GLY A 801 25.07 -40.65 17.26
N GLY A 802 23.94 -40.10 17.70
CA GLY A 802 23.10 -39.23 16.85
C GLY A 802 23.64 -37.80 16.76
N GLU A 803 23.69 -37.23 15.54
CA GLU A 803 24.13 -35.84 15.31
C GLU A 803 23.28 -34.80 16.08
N LEU A 804 22.01 -35.15 16.38
CA LEU A 804 21.09 -34.29 17.12
C LEU A 804 21.19 -34.41 18.65
N ALA A 805 21.97 -35.35 19.19
CA ALA A 805 22.07 -35.56 20.63
C ALA A 805 22.58 -34.31 21.37
N ALA A 806 23.51 -33.57 20.76
CA ALA A 806 24.03 -32.31 21.31
C ALA A 806 22.96 -31.20 21.39
N GLN A 807 21.98 -31.20 20.48
CA GLN A 807 20.87 -30.23 20.49
C GLN A 807 19.73 -30.67 21.43
N ALA A 808 19.51 -31.97 21.57
CA ALA A 808 18.45 -32.53 22.42
C ALA A 808 18.75 -32.36 23.91
N LEU A 809 20.02 -32.43 24.31
CA LEU A 809 20.44 -32.41 25.71
C LEU A 809 20.01 -31.13 26.47
N PRO A 810 20.28 -29.89 25.99
CA PRO A 810 19.84 -28.68 26.68
C PRO A 810 18.32 -28.60 26.85
N ILE A 811 17.56 -29.05 25.84
CA ILE A 811 16.09 -29.02 25.87
C ILE A 811 15.57 -30.06 26.88
N TYR A 812 16.22 -31.22 26.95
CA TYR A 812 15.90 -32.26 27.92
C TYR A 812 16.13 -31.78 29.36
N GLU A 813 17.26 -31.13 29.62
CA GLU A 813 17.59 -30.54 30.94
C GLU A 813 16.57 -29.48 31.33
N GLN A 814 16.22 -28.62 30.38
CA GLN A 814 15.24 -27.55 30.58
C GLN A 814 13.84 -28.09 30.87
N ARG A 815 13.37 -29.06 30.08
CA ARG A 815 12.12 -29.79 30.33
C ARG A 815 12.12 -30.41 31.73
N SER A 816 13.22 -31.03 32.13
CA SER A 816 13.36 -31.71 33.42
C SER A 816 13.38 -30.71 34.59
N SER A 817 14.00 -29.54 34.40
CA SER A 817 13.94 -28.42 35.34
C SER A 817 12.50 -27.94 35.54
N LEU A 818 11.74 -27.74 34.46
CA LEU A 818 10.32 -27.37 34.54
C LEU A 818 9.49 -28.45 35.24
N LEU A 819 9.67 -29.73 34.89
CA LEU A 819 8.95 -30.83 35.53
C LEU A 819 9.24 -30.93 37.02
N ARG A 820 10.50 -30.73 37.47
CA ARG A 820 10.85 -30.73 38.91
C ARG A 820 10.04 -29.69 39.69
N ARG A 821 9.73 -28.56 39.06
CA ARG A 821 8.91 -27.51 39.66
C ARG A 821 7.44 -27.84 39.64
N LEU A 822 6.94 -28.52 38.60
CA LEU A 822 5.52 -28.88 38.46
C LEU A 822 5.12 -30.05 39.37
N VAL A 823 5.98 -31.06 39.53
CA VAL A 823 5.68 -32.31 40.26
C VAL A 823 5.08 -32.11 41.67
N PRO A 824 5.61 -31.22 42.52
CA PRO A 824 5.05 -30.97 43.85
C PRO A 824 3.59 -30.48 43.85
N HIS A 825 3.11 -29.95 42.72
CA HIS A 825 1.77 -29.39 42.57
C HIS A 825 0.83 -30.28 41.75
N LEU A 826 1.30 -31.42 41.27
CA LEU A 826 0.46 -32.36 40.55
C LEU A 826 -0.53 -33.01 41.53
N PRO A 827 -1.80 -33.17 41.15
CA PRO A 827 -2.82 -33.83 41.97
C PRO A 827 -2.65 -35.36 41.96
N ILE A 828 -1.45 -35.84 42.31
CA ILE A 828 -1.06 -37.24 42.27
C ILE A 828 -1.24 -37.86 43.65
N ASP A 829 -1.62 -39.13 43.69
CA ASP A 829 -1.64 -39.90 44.93
C ASP A 829 -0.24 -39.86 45.57
N PRO A 830 -0.11 -39.56 46.88
CA PRO A 830 1.18 -39.55 47.56
C PRO A 830 2.04 -40.79 47.31
N SER A 831 1.41 -41.96 47.09
CA SER A 831 2.10 -43.22 46.76
C SER A 831 2.81 -43.22 45.40
N GLN A 832 2.35 -42.42 44.44
CA GLN A 832 2.95 -42.26 43.10
C GLN A 832 3.90 -41.06 43.03
N GLN A 833 3.93 -40.22 44.08
CA GLN A 833 4.72 -38.98 44.08
C GLN A 833 6.22 -39.25 44.04
N ASP A 834 6.70 -40.28 44.76
CA ASP A 834 8.11 -40.68 44.74
C ASP A 834 8.52 -41.29 43.40
N GLU A 835 7.63 -42.05 42.77
CA GLU A 835 7.85 -42.61 41.43
C GLU A 835 7.98 -41.49 40.41
N VAL A 836 7.02 -40.55 40.37
CA VAL A 836 7.07 -39.38 39.47
C VAL A 836 8.24 -38.46 39.79
N ARG A 837 8.66 -38.34 41.04
CA ARG A 837 9.86 -37.59 41.41
C ARG A 837 11.13 -38.26 40.88
N HIS A 838 11.29 -39.56 41.07
CA HIS A 838 12.40 -40.33 40.51
C HIS A 838 12.43 -40.30 38.98
N CYS A 839 11.25 -40.31 38.33
CA CYS A 839 11.10 -40.15 36.88
C CYS A 839 11.70 -38.84 36.37
N VAL A 840 11.60 -37.78 37.16
CA VAL A 840 12.05 -36.44 36.80
C VAL A 840 13.51 -36.19 37.22
N GLU A 841 13.98 -36.85 38.27
CA GLU A 841 15.35 -36.73 38.79
C GLU A 841 16.38 -37.67 38.09
N GLY A 842 15.94 -38.69 37.34
CA GLY A 842 16.80 -39.66 36.64
C GLY A 842 17.56 -39.10 35.42
N CYS A 843 18.86 -38.80 35.58
CA CYS A 843 19.71 -38.20 34.55
C CYS A 843 20.49 -39.20 33.65
N LEU A 844 20.27 -39.02 32.35
CA LEU A 844 21.22 -38.90 31.20
C LEU A 844 22.18 -40.01 30.77
N GLU A 845 22.67 -40.95 31.58
CA GLU A 845 23.70 -41.89 31.07
C GLU A 845 23.39 -43.40 31.21
N ALA A 846 22.59 -43.83 32.19
CA ALA A 846 22.45 -45.28 32.47
C ALA A 846 21.05 -45.88 32.27
N GLU A 847 19.98 -45.08 32.15
CA GLU A 847 18.62 -45.61 32.31
C GLU A 847 17.62 -45.03 31.29
N TYR A 848 18.03 -44.97 30.03
CA TYR A 848 17.19 -44.62 28.90
C TYR A 848 15.81 -45.31 28.90
N ALA A 849 15.82 -46.63 29.16
CA ALA A 849 14.61 -47.44 29.22
C ALA A 849 13.74 -47.14 30.45
N ARG A 850 14.35 -46.73 31.58
CA ARG A 850 13.59 -46.32 32.77
C ARG A 850 12.94 -44.97 32.52
N ASN A 851 13.67 -44.00 31.95
CA ASN A 851 13.13 -42.69 31.58
C ASN A 851 11.95 -42.82 30.60
N ARG A 852 12.01 -43.72 29.63
CA ARG A 852 10.86 -43.97 28.74
C ARG A 852 9.61 -44.44 29.49
N ARG A 853 9.73 -45.46 30.34
CA ARG A 853 8.61 -45.95 31.18
C ARG A 853 8.10 -44.88 32.12
N SER A 854 9.01 -44.11 32.69
CA SER A 854 8.73 -42.96 33.54
C SER A 854 7.92 -41.87 32.83
N MET A 855 8.16 -41.63 31.55
CA MET A 855 7.36 -40.72 30.74
C MET A 855 5.97 -41.29 30.41
N GLU A 856 5.86 -42.62 30.24
CA GLU A 856 4.57 -43.31 30.07
C GLU A 856 3.68 -43.14 31.31
N VAL A 857 4.25 -43.26 32.52
CA VAL A 857 3.54 -43.02 33.79
C VAL A 857 3.02 -41.58 33.89
N LEU A 858 3.81 -40.58 33.49
CA LEU A 858 3.37 -39.17 33.46
C LEU A 858 2.20 -38.95 32.48
N CYS A 859 2.21 -39.62 31.33
CA CYS A 859 1.09 -39.59 30.38
C CYS A 859 -0.17 -40.26 30.97
N ASP A 860 -0.01 -41.43 31.61
CA ASP A 860 -1.12 -42.15 32.24
C ASP A 860 -1.78 -41.34 33.36
N VAL A 861 -0.97 -40.63 34.17
CA VAL A 861 -1.47 -39.71 35.21
C VAL A 861 -2.26 -38.56 34.58
N ALA A 862 -1.76 -37.94 33.50
CA ALA A 862 -2.45 -36.87 32.79
C ALA A 862 -3.78 -37.35 32.16
N ASP A 863 -3.79 -38.58 31.62
CA ASP A 863 -4.97 -39.22 31.04
C ASP A 863 -6.02 -39.54 32.10
N ALA A 864 -5.60 -40.08 33.25
CA ALA A 864 -6.47 -40.36 34.38
C ALA A 864 -7.11 -39.08 34.93
N GLN A 865 -6.34 -37.99 35.03
CA GLN A 865 -6.82 -36.70 35.50
C GLN A 865 -7.81 -36.08 34.50
N LEU A 866 -7.56 -36.13 33.19
CA LEU A 866 -8.52 -35.70 32.17
C LEU A 866 -9.81 -36.53 32.21
N ALA A 867 -9.71 -37.84 32.42
CA ALA A 867 -10.88 -38.69 32.57
C ALA A 867 -11.70 -38.32 33.82
N LYS A 868 -11.04 -37.94 34.91
CA LYS A 868 -11.69 -37.45 36.14
C LYS A 868 -12.40 -36.11 35.90
N GLU A 869 -11.73 -35.13 35.31
CA GLU A 869 -12.31 -33.81 34.98
C GLU A 869 -13.49 -33.94 34.01
N ALA A 870 -13.38 -34.81 32.99
CA ALA A 870 -14.48 -35.08 32.07
C ALA A 870 -15.69 -35.71 32.78
N ARG A 871 -15.46 -36.61 33.75
CA ARG A 871 -16.53 -37.19 34.58
C ARG A 871 -17.16 -36.14 35.50
N GLU A 872 -16.36 -35.27 36.11
CA GLU A 872 -16.85 -34.18 36.97
C GLU A 872 -17.67 -33.17 36.14
N ALA A 873 -17.19 -32.76 34.97
CA ALA A 873 -17.91 -31.87 34.07
C ALA A 873 -19.19 -32.51 33.52
N ALA A 874 -19.15 -33.81 33.18
CA ALA A 874 -20.34 -34.56 32.77
C ALA A 874 -21.34 -34.74 33.92
N ALA A 875 -20.87 -34.96 35.15
CA ALA A 875 -21.71 -35.02 36.34
C ALA A 875 -22.34 -33.65 36.65
N GLU A 876 -21.60 -32.56 36.50
CA GLU A 876 -22.09 -31.19 36.68
C GLU A 876 -23.11 -30.79 35.60
N GLN A 877 -22.90 -31.22 34.35
CA GLN A 877 -23.88 -31.06 33.26
C GLN A 877 -25.12 -31.94 33.46
N ALA A 878 -24.95 -33.20 33.90
CA ALA A 878 -26.05 -34.13 34.15
C ALA A 878 -26.89 -33.74 35.37
N ALA A 879 -26.32 -33.04 36.35
CA ALA A 879 -27.02 -32.63 37.56
C ALA A 879 -28.10 -31.57 37.31
N ASN A 880 -28.17 -30.95 36.12
CA ASN A 880 -29.20 -29.99 35.70
C ASN A 880 -29.55 -28.94 36.77
N VAL A 881 -28.55 -28.58 37.59
CA VAL A 881 -28.71 -27.61 38.66
C VAL A 881 -28.80 -26.25 37.98
N PRO A 882 -29.88 -25.46 38.17
CA PRO A 882 -29.95 -24.11 37.64
C PRO A 882 -28.69 -23.38 38.07
N ARG A 883 -27.87 -22.95 37.09
CA ARG A 883 -26.55 -22.33 37.34
C ARG A 883 -26.66 -21.41 38.55
N PRO A 884 -25.96 -21.69 39.65
CA PRO A 884 -26.04 -20.84 40.82
C PRO A 884 -25.73 -19.41 40.37
N ARG A 885 -26.52 -18.45 40.87
CA ARG A 885 -26.25 -17.02 40.70
C ARG A 885 -24.74 -16.84 40.88
N ARG A 886 -24.05 -16.25 39.89
CA ARG A 886 -22.59 -16.04 39.93
C ARG A 886 -22.19 -15.70 41.37
N PRO A 887 -21.27 -16.45 41.99
CA PRO A 887 -20.88 -16.19 43.36
C PRO A 887 -20.55 -14.70 43.51
N PRO A 888 -20.94 -14.06 44.62
CA PRO A 888 -20.59 -12.68 44.88
C PRO A 888 -19.09 -12.52 44.63
N LEU A 889 -18.71 -11.50 43.86
CA LEU A 889 -17.30 -11.18 43.61
C LEU A 889 -16.54 -11.25 44.94
N SER A 890 -15.36 -11.89 44.93
CA SER A 890 -14.49 -11.88 46.10
C SER A 890 -14.24 -10.44 46.56
N PRO A 891 -13.82 -10.20 47.82
CA PRO A 891 -13.45 -8.88 48.28
C PRO A 891 -12.46 -8.18 47.33
N GLU A 892 -11.47 -8.90 46.79
CA GLU A 892 -10.58 -8.34 45.75
C GLU A 892 -11.32 -8.07 44.45
N GLY A 893 -12.16 -9.00 43.99
CA GLY A 893 -12.97 -8.83 42.77
C GLY A 893 -13.90 -7.61 42.82
N ARG A 894 -14.44 -7.26 44.01
CA ARG A 894 -15.19 -6.01 44.22
C ARG A 894 -14.30 -4.78 44.14
N GLN A 895 -13.18 -4.77 44.87
CA GLN A 895 -12.24 -3.64 44.81
C GLN A 895 -11.71 -3.40 43.39
N LEU A 896 -11.43 -4.49 42.65
CA LEU A 896 -10.95 -4.44 41.28
C LEU A 896 -12.00 -3.84 40.34
N ALA A 897 -13.25 -4.31 40.45
CA ALA A 897 -14.35 -3.79 39.65
C ALA A 897 -14.65 -2.31 39.97
N GLU A 898 -14.51 -1.87 41.23
CA GLU A 898 -14.60 -0.46 41.61
C GLU A 898 -13.45 0.38 41.05
N ARG A 899 -12.19 -0.07 41.13
CA ARG A 899 -11.04 0.64 40.56
C ARG A 899 -11.17 0.81 39.05
N ARG A 900 -11.55 -0.26 38.33
CA ARG A 900 -11.81 -0.22 36.89
C ARG A 900 -12.91 0.79 36.55
N ALA A 901 -13.98 0.81 37.32
CA ALA A 901 -15.09 1.72 37.09
C ALA A 901 -14.71 3.19 37.34
N ARG A 902 -13.88 3.46 38.35
CA ARG A 902 -13.32 4.80 38.60
C ARG A 902 -12.36 5.22 37.49
N ALA A 903 -11.51 4.32 36.99
CA ALA A 903 -10.62 4.60 35.87
C ALA A 903 -11.41 4.92 34.58
N LEU A 904 -12.45 4.14 34.26
CA LEU A 904 -13.33 4.39 33.11
C LEU A 904 -14.13 5.68 33.23
N ALA A 905 -14.39 6.17 34.45
CA ALA A 905 -15.06 7.44 34.68
C ALA A 905 -14.19 8.67 34.37
N LEU A 906 -12.86 8.50 34.34
CA LEU A 906 -11.91 9.55 33.94
C LEU A 906 -11.82 9.72 32.42
N LEU A 907 -12.30 8.74 31.64
CA LEU A 907 -12.27 8.80 30.18
C LEU A 907 -13.47 9.60 29.64
N LYS A 908 -13.27 10.30 28.51
CA LYS A 908 -14.36 10.99 27.78
C LYS A 908 -15.43 10.01 27.27
N CYS A 909 -15.02 8.77 26.97
CA CYS A 909 -15.87 7.64 26.65
C CYS A 909 -15.33 6.40 27.37
N ALA A 910 -16.20 5.67 28.06
CA ALA A 910 -15.86 4.50 28.85
C ALA A 910 -15.73 3.23 28.00
N ASN A 911 -15.95 3.32 26.67
CA ASN A 911 -15.52 2.29 25.75
C ASN A 911 -14.06 2.57 25.35
N PRO A 912 -13.08 1.79 25.85
CA PRO A 912 -11.66 2.02 25.55
C PRO A 912 -11.33 1.80 24.06
N ARG A 913 -12.24 1.20 23.28
CA ARG A 913 -12.12 0.99 21.83
C ARG A 913 -12.75 2.10 21.00
N CYS A 914 -13.21 3.19 21.62
CA CYS A 914 -13.86 4.28 20.92
C CYS A 914 -12.86 5.08 20.06
N SER A 915 -13.05 5.09 18.74
CA SER A 915 -12.21 5.84 17.79
C SER A 915 -12.27 7.35 17.96
N ARG A 916 -13.26 7.89 18.68
CA ARG A 916 -13.40 9.33 18.97
C ARG A 916 -12.54 9.80 20.16
N LEU A 917 -11.79 8.91 20.79
CA LEU A 917 -10.88 9.26 21.89
C LEU A 917 -9.52 9.82 21.40
N GLU A 918 -9.33 10.09 20.10
CA GLU A 918 -8.06 10.58 19.57
C GLU A 918 -8.18 11.78 18.63
N GLY A 919 -7.15 12.64 18.63
CA GLY A 919 -6.94 13.72 17.67
C GLY A 919 -7.88 14.92 17.82
N ALA A 920 -8.04 15.70 16.75
CA ALA A 920 -8.97 16.84 16.72
C ALA A 920 -10.42 16.43 17.04
N SER A 921 -10.77 15.19 16.75
CA SER A 921 -12.06 14.55 17.05
C SER A 921 -12.34 14.43 18.56
N GLU A 922 -11.30 14.35 19.39
CA GLU A 922 -11.41 14.28 20.86
C GLU A 922 -11.85 15.63 21.47
N ALA A 923 -11.51 16.74 20.80
CA ALA A 923 -11.97 18.08 21.18
C ALA A 923 -13.41 18.35 20.71
N ALA A 924 -13.82 17.74 19.59
CA ALA A 924 -15.15 17.90 19.00
C ALA A 924 -16.19 16.88 19.50
N ALA A 925 -15.77 15.84 20.23
CA ALA A 925 -16.69 14.79 20.69
C ALA A 925 -17.76 15.37 21.63
N PRO A 926 -19.06 15.22 21.30
CA PRO A 926 -20.13 15.70 22.17
C PRO A 926 -20.01 15.05 23.54
N ARG A 927 -20.26 15.81 24.61
CA ARG A 927 -20.25 15.30 25.99
C ARG A 927 -21.19 14.09 26.06
N GLY A 928 -20.62 12.89 26.10
CA GLY A 928 -21.36 11.63 26.05
C GLY A 928 -22.39 11.49 27.17
N ARG A 929 -23.37 10.60 26.96
CA ARG A 929 -24.40 10.29 27.98
C ARG A 929 -23.76 9.52 29.12
N LEU A 930 -24.08 9.89 30.36
CA LEU A 930 -23.72 9.09 31.52
C LEU A 930 -24.49 7.77 31.51
N CYS A 931 -23.87 6.71 32.00
CA CYS A 931 -24.56 5.44 32.22
C CYS A 931 -25.78 5.67 33.13
N SER A 932 -26.97 5.24 32.70
CA SER A 932 -28.21 5.39 33.46
C SER A 932 -28.23 4.64 34.80
N GLY A 933 -27.34 3.64 34.94
CA GLY A 933 -27.17 2.88 36.17
C GLY A 933 -26.33 3.63 37.21
N CYS A 934 -25.01 3.66 37.05
CA CYS A 934 -24.09 4.24 38.03
C CYS A 934 -23.93 5.77 37.94
N ARG A 935 -24.31 6.39 36.81
CA ARG A 935 -24.10 7.82 36.52
C ARG A 935 -22.66 8.31 36.65
N THR A 936 -21.68 7.40 36.67
CA THR A 936 -20.25 7.73 36.85
C THR A 936 -19.50 7.72 35.52
N VAL A 937 -19.75 6.72 34.68
CA VAL A 937 -19.06 6.57 33.39
C VAL A 937 -19.85 7.20 32.23
N ARG A 938 -19.16 7.74 31.22
CA ARG A 938 -19.78 8.37 30.04
C ARG A 938 -19.58 7.51 28.80
N PHE A 939 -20.57 7.46 27.89
CA PHE A 939 -20.41 6.88 26.56
C PHE A 939 -20.74 7.93 25.50
N CYS A 940 -19.88 8.11 24.49
CA CYS A 940 -20.10 9.09 23.43
C CYS A 940 -21.22 8.71 22.46
N SER A 941 -21.66 7.44 22.47
CA SER A 941 -22.76 6.91 21.65
C SER A 941 -23.40 5.70 22.31
N GLU A 942 -24.60 5.35 21.88
CA GLU A 942 -25.31 4.15 22.35
C GLU A 942 -24.58 2.87 21.95
N ALA A 943 -24.00 2.82 20.75
CA ALA A 943 -23.16 1.71 20.29
C ALA A 943 -21.97 1.46 21.25
N CYS A 944 -21.29 2.53 21.70
CA CYS A 944 -20.21 2.39 22.69
C CYS A 944 -20.72 1.85 24.03
N SER A 945 -21.93 2.26 24.45
CA SER A 945 -22.53 1.75 25.69
C SER A 945 -22.89 0.28 25.60
N GLN A 946 -23.46 -0.17 24.47
CA GLN A 946 -23.86 -1.57 24.26
C GLN A 946 -22.63 -2.48 24.14
N GLN A 947 -21.60 -2.04 23.43
CA GLN A 947 -20.36 -2.79 23.26
C GLN A 947 -19.65 -3.04 24.59
N GLU A 948 -19.61 -2.04 25.48
CA GLU A 948 -18.91 -2.14 26.77
C GLU A 948 -19.81 -2.65 27.91
N TRP A 949 -21.14 -2.69 27.71
CA TRP A 949 -22.10 -3.06 28.76
C TRP A 949 -21.81 -4.40 29.45
N PRO A 950 -21.43 -5.50 28.75
CA PRO A 950 -21.14 -6.77 29.41
C PRO A 950 -20.05 -6.66 30.47
N GLN A 951 -19.04 -5.82 30.21
CA GLN A 951 -17.89 -5.58 31.10
C GLN A 951 -18.27 -4.55 32.17
N HIS A 952 -18.99 -3.50 31.79
CA HIS A 952 -19.42 -2.45 32.71
C HIS A 952 -20.50 -2.91 33.70
N ARG A 953 -21.35 -3.90 33.39
CA ARG A 953 -22.53 -4.27 34.21
C ARG A 953 -22.19 -4.62 35.66
N ALA A 954 -21.06 -5.28 35.90
CA ALA A 954 -20.62 -5.64 37.25
C ALA A 954 -20.21 -4.38 38.05
N ALA A 955 -19.36 -3.54 37.44
CA ALA A 955 -18.97 -2.24 37.96
C ALA A 955 -20.17 -1.30 38.19
N CYS A 956 -21.11 -1.28 37.25
CA CYS A 956 -22.32 -0.46 37.29
C CYS A 956 -23.16 -0.77 38.53
N ARG A 957 -23.26 -2.05 38.94
CA ARG A 957 -23.96 -2.47 40.15
C ARG A 957 -23.25 -2.02 41.43
N LEU A 958 -21.91 -2.07 41.45
CA LEU A 958 -21.12 -1.66 42.61
C LEU A 958 -21.17 -0.14 42.81
N LEU A 959 -21.03 0.61 41.71
CA LEU A 959 -21.14 2.07 41.70
C LEU A 959 -22.58 2.58 41.85
N ARG A 960 -23.59 1.70 41.70
CA ARG A 960 -25.00 2.04 41.92
C ARG A 960 -25.34 2.24 43.39
N ALA A 961 -24.39 1.99 44.31
CA ALA A 961 -24.63 2.16 45.73
C ALA A 961 -25.21 3.56 45.97
N PRO A 962 -26.30 3.66 46.76
CA PRO A 962 -26.86 4.95 47.12
C PRO A 962 -25.75 5.80 47.75
N PRO A 963 -25.69 7.12 47.49
CA PRO A 963 -24.72 7.98 48.15
C PRO A 963 -24.77 7.69 49.65
N PRO A 964 -23.63 7.43 50.32
CA PRO A 964 -23.63 7.19 51.75
C PRO A 964 -24.24 8.42 52.42
N ASN A 965 -25.42 8.23 53.00
CA ASN A 965 -26.25 9.17 53.75
C ASN A 965 -25.93 10.66 53.58
N GLY A 966 -26.80 11.36 52.84
CA GLY A 966 -27.11 12.74 53.18
C GLY A 966 -27.77 12.82 54.54
#